data_AF-G0IYW4-F1
#
_entry.id   AF-G0IYW4-F1
#
_cell.length_a   1.000
_cell.length_b   1.000
_cell.length_c   1.000
_cell.angle_alpha   90.00
_cell.angle_beta   90.00
_cell.angle_gamma   90.00
#
_symmetry.space_group_name_H-M   'P 1'
#
loop_
_entity.id
_entity.type
_entity.pdbx_description
1 polymer ?
#
loop_
_entity_poly.entity_id
_entity_poly.type
_entity_poly.pdbx_seq_one_letter_code
_entity_poly.pdbx_strand_id
1 'polypeptide(L)'
;MKKLYFVLSFIFTLVIFPYKTSQAQNNVPDNKGKEFWLMFNRNTDNVDVKLELYITGEKETSGYVKLPDNHLINFQVLPGQTTSVKIPEIFIASVEDGVEKKGINIVTDKEVSVYGLNQKSSSTDTFLSLPVDVLGEEYVVMAGNSYAPNSTASPVFGVVATMNNTELTIIPTTTTQSRQSGIPYQILLQKGESYQLTADAYFSDLTGTSITSNNPVAVFGGHTCGNVPLFTNGCDQMIEQIPPVNTLGKKFITVPLASREKGDVFRILATNDGTFVKVEGNNGFEETFTLNKGSYEIFDIPSNVSTKIESNYPILVAQLSKGEASDNVSADPFLMLVPPVEQYQNVYHVTTPQTGFEKHFINLAVPISQKSKVLIDGNLIGSSLFVDIPNSNYACAQVQVAEGSHAITAELPLAVFIYGFDSYNAYGNPGGQALGKVALVQNLKVMMDDEEQQEATYCAKALVTDSENSPLNGVKVDFQIQGVNNHLGFGITNEDGEAQYCFEAISKGTDELIASVGTSIRDTVTVESNKPVPATITFLDYVVNGIVGEEICLNATVLDQFGIPIENANVSFDVNGIFYKEKTSDENGKIAFCKLSDQEGDLEVKAYIDDNTETEATISVVSVLENLTVDKFLLVDAKRNTIIREIKDNDKIAYSSIKNMELSLVVISESEMVGSIKMELESFTQCNTCPPSLHQIIENIAPYALYGDIKGNYLGYNFLPGDYKFTATPYQFRGQTGNQGVRSSINFEIFYDSMIESFTLVNATDDKDIVTLKDGATIDLSTYKDKKFNIRANVPHNQTQGGVEISISGPVNLSQFEKVEPLALFTDVGGDYTGKELPEGEYTLSASAYPFPSSSFRGIGGESYTIKFNVIHNSKVDKLTLVNADTDEDIMPLIEGSNIDLNRYKDVKLNIRAEGKGEQLAAIAFQLSGAKNYVWTERKAPYAIFGDFQGVDYNGKYLQEGVYNLMVTPFNSNNEKAEPFTVNFTVGYGIGENLRKSYEDLSQKEGIFDEIVDQHDIEIEQLTIFPQPSKNLVHIIYPSHINEDAMVLIYKGNGQLIHGSQKGNTSSFNFEPFGSGLYLIHVNNEKEIISKKIFIH
;
A
#
# COMPACT_ATOMS: atom_id res chain seq x y z
N MET A 1 -8.98 -48.38 11.08
CA MET A 1 -9.48 -47.04 11.42
C MET A 1 -8.58 -46.02 10.72
N LYS A 2 -8.51 -45.89 9.39
CA LYS A 2 -9.51 -45.46 8.40
C LYS A 2 -10.98 -45.70 8.79
N LYS A 3 -11.58 -44.69 9.42
CA LYS A 3 -12.98 -44.26 9.36
C LYS A 3 -13.18 -43.19 10.43
N LEU A 4 -12.48 -42.08 10.22
CA LEU A 4 -12.83 -40.77 10.75
C LEU A 4 -12.96 -39.84 9.53
N TYR A 5 -13.89 -40.20 8.65
CA TYR A 5 -14.29 -39.46 7.45
C TYR A 5 -15.75 -39.84 7.23
N PHE A 6 -16.62 -38.85 6.97
CA PHE A 6 -18.09 -38.89 6.94
C PHE A 6 -18.85 -38.70 8.27
N VAL A 7 -18.49 -37.67 9.07
CA VAL A 7 -19.46 -36.70 9.64
C VAL A 7 -18.77 -35.32 9.71
N LEU A 8 -18.29 -34.86 8.55
CA LEU A 8 -17.69 -33.53 8.40
C LEU A 8 -18.07 -32.88 7.04
N SER A 9 -19.14 -33.35 6.40
CA SER A 9 -19.47 -33.00 5.00
C SER A 9 -20.90 -32.45 4.80
N PHE A 10 -21.50 -31.82 5.82
CA PHE A 10 -22.81 -31.16 5.64
C PHE A 10 -22.92 -29.76 6.28
N ILE A 11 -21.78 -29.08 6.44
CA ILE A 11 -21.72 -27.63 6.62
C ILE A 11 -20.52 -27.16 5.80
N PHE A 12 -20.65 -27.06 4.48
CA PHE A 12 -19.82 -26.19 3.62
C PHE A 12 -20.40 -26.18 2.19
N THR A 13 -21.59 -25.59 2.05
CA THR A 13 -22.07 -25.08 0.76
C THR A 13 -22.70 -23.71 1.02
N LEU A 14 -21.83 -22.78 1.44
CA LEU A 14 -22.00 -21.39 1.03
C LEU A 14 -21.61 -21.35 -0.45
N VAL A 15 -22.42 -20.70 -1.27
CA VAL A 15 -22.06 -20.28 -2.62
C VAL A 15 -20.80 -19.41 -2.50
N ILE A 16 -19.64 -20.03 -2.63
CA ILE A 16 -18.40 -19.38 -2.99
C ILE A 16 -18.54 -19.17 -4.49
N PHE A 17 -19.10 -18.03 -4.90
CA PHE A 17 -18.62 -17.47 -6.16
C PHE A 17 -17.10 -17.44 -6.03
N PRO A 18 -16.30 -17.88 -7.03
CA PRO A 18 -14.92 -17.46 -7.09
C PRO A 18 -14.98 -15.95 -7.25
N TYR A 19 -15.01 -15.23 -6.13
CA TYR A 19 -14.34 -13.96 -6.07
C TYR A 19 -12.95 -14.31 -6.57
N LYS A 20 -12.62 -13.85 -7.78
CA LYS A 20 -11.23 -13.60 -8.13
C LYS A 20 -10.71 -12.74 -7.00
N THR A 21 -10.10 -13.38 -6.00
CA THR A 21 -9.26 -12.70 -5.06
C THR A 21 -8.12 -12.21 -5.93
N SER A 22 -8.25 -10.99 -6.44
CA SER A 22 -7.08 -10.15 -6.67
C SER A 22 -6.38 -10.17 -5.32
N GLN A 23 -5.36 -11.01 -5.21
CA GLN A 23 -4.43 -10.85 -4.12
C GLN A 23 -3.94 -9.42 -4.24
N ALA A 24 -4.10 -8.64 -3.17
CA ALA A 24 -3.35 -7.40 -3.03
C ALA A 24 -1.88 -7.82 -2.96
N GLN A 25 -1.27 -7.87 -4.14
CA GLN A 25 0.10 -8.28 -4.36
C GLN A 25 0.95 -7.06 -4.00
N ASN A 26 1.19 -6.85 -2.70
CA ASN A 26 2.26 -5.95 -2.27
C ASN A 26 3.52 -6.39 -3.06
N ASN A 27 4.17 -5.45 -3.76
CA ASN A 27 5.40 -5.63 -4.56
C ASN A 27 5.25 -5.88 -6.08
N VAL A 28 4.11 -5.58 -6.72
CA VAL A 28 4.06 -5.52 -8.20
C VAL A 28 4.60 -4.17 -8.70
N PRO A 29 5.66 -4.14 -9.53
CA PRO A 29 6.18 -2.90 -10.13
C PRO A 29 5.12 -2.19 -10.99
N ASP A 30 4.58 -1.09 -10.50
CA ASP A 30 3.67 -0.21 -11.24
C ASP A 30 3.78 1.25 -10.79
N ASN A 31 2.87 2.11 -11.27
CA ASN A 31 2.86 3.53 -10.91
C ASN A 31 2.26 3.84 -9.52
N LYS A 32 1.81 2.83 -8.77
CA LYS A 32 1.30 2.97 -7.40
C LYS A 32 2.43 2.65 -6.44
N GLY A 33 2.62 3.49 -5.42
CA GLY A 33 3.71 3.27 -4.48
C GLY A 33 3.58 4.09 -3.22
N LYS A 34 4.54 3.89 -2.31
CA LYS A 34 4.53 4.53 -0.98
C LYS A 34 5.50 5.69 -0.85
N GLU A 35 6.57 5.70 -1.64
CA GLU A 35 7.58 6.77 -1.66
C GLU A 35 7.79 7.25 -3.09
N PHE A 36 7.81 8.58 -3.28
CA PHE A 36 8.09 9.23 -4.56
C PHE A 36 9.16 10.30 -4.39
N TRP A 37 9.95 10.50 -5.44
CA TRP A 37 10.81 11.67 -5.63
C TRP A 37 10.46 12.33 -6.95
N LEU A 38 10.13 13.61 -6.93
CA LEU A 38 9.77 14.37 -8.12
C LEU A 38 10.32 15.80 -8.06
N MET A 39 10.27 16.48 -9.20
CA MET A 39 10.54 17.92 -9.31
C MET A 39 9.58 18.54 -10.33
N PHE A 40 9.50 19.86 -10.31
CA PHE A 40 8.86 20.63 -11.36
C PHE A 40 9.94 21.32 -12.18
N ASN A 41 10.06 20.95 -13.46
CA ASN A 41 10.92 21.67 -14.40
C ASN A 41 10.48 23.14 -14.48
N ARG A 42 11.42 24.01 -14.87
CA ARG A 42 11.11 25.41 -15.16
C ARG A 42 9.94 25.51 -16.14
N ASN A 43 9.08 26.49 -15.89
CA ASN A 43 8.03 26.95 -16.79
C ASN A 43 8.44 28.33 -17.32
N THR A 44 8.18 28.63 -18.59
CA THR A 44 8.41 29.96 -19.23
C THR A 44 9.38 30.91 -18.49
N ASP A 45 8.85 31.82 -17.68
CA ASP A 45 9.56 32.80 -16.85
C ASP A 45 9.46 32.53 -15.33
N ASN A 46 8.83 31.41 -14.93
CA ASN A 46 8.53 31.02 -13.55
C ASN A 46 7.68 32.02 -12.74
N VAL A 47 7.02 32.99 -13.37
CA VAL A 47 6.17 33.98 -12.68
C VAL A 47 4.72 33.49 -12.58
N ASP A 48 4.09 33.66 -11.42
CA ASP A 48 2.69 33.29 -11.16
C ASP A 48 2.38 31.79 -11.44
N VAL A 49 3.35 30.91 -11.15
CA VAL A 49 3.21 29.47 -11.35
C VAL A 49 2.54 28.82 -10.15
N LYS A 50 1.54 27.99 -10.41
CA LYS A 50 0.87 27.14 -9.43
C LYS A 50 1.36 25.71 -9.58
N LEU A 51 1.96 25.20 -8.52
CA LEU A 51 2.40 23.82 -8.43
C LEU A 51 1.44 23.04 -7.53
N GLU A 52 0.93 21.92 -8.01
CA GLU A 52 -0.02 21.12 -7.27
C GLU A 52 0.19 19.63 -7.51
N LEU A 53 -0.02 18.83 -6.47
CA LEU A 53 0.00 17.37 -6.55
C LEU A 53 -1.42 16.86 -6.38
N TYR A 54 -1.84 15.97 -7.26
CA TYR A 54 -3.08 15.23 -7.15
C TYR A 54 -2.77 13.78 -6.78
N ILE A 55 -3.30 13.34 -5.65
CA ILE A 55 -3.01 12.05 -5.04
C ILE A 55 -4.32 11.26 -4.91
N THR A 56 -4.32 10.02 -5.37
CA THR A 56 -5.48 9.12 -5.33
C THR A 56 -5.05 7.71 -4.92
N GLY A 57 -5.97 6.96 -4.29
CA GLY A 57 -5.70 5.61 -3.81
C GLY A 57 -6.97 4.80 -3.60
N GLU A 58 -6.83 3.48 -3.68
CA GLU A 58 -7.94 2.52 -3.50
C GLU A 58 -8.40 2.39 -2.04
N LYS A 59 -7.50 2.68 -1.11
CA LYS A 59 -7.70 2.55 0.33
C LYS A 59 -7.44 3.88 0.99
N GLU A 60 -8.19 4.13 2.05
CA GLU A 60 -7.91 5.27 2.92
C GLU A 60 -6.48 5.17 3.48
N THR A 61 -5.72 6.25 3.35
CA THR A 61 -4.32 6.34 3.78
C THR A 61 -3.93 7.77 4.14
N SER A 62 -2.87 7.92 4.93
CA SER A 62 -2.24 9.21 5.23
C SER A 62 -0.83 9.27 4.65
N GLY A 63 -0.33 10.49 4.52
CA GLY A 63 1.03 10.75 4.09
C GLY A 63 1.45 12.20 4.30
N TYR A 64 2.67 12.49 3.89
CA TYR A 64 3.20 13.84 3.88
C TYR A 64 4.02 14.12 2.62
N VAL A 65 4.03 15.38 2.22
CA VAL A 65 4.97 15.93 1.25
C VAL A 65 6.09 16.63 2.02
N LYS A 66 7.32 16.16 1.86
CA LYS A 66 8.52 16.79 2.39
C LYS A 66 9.13 17.70 1.32
N LEU A 67 9.12 18.99 1.63
CA LEU A 67 9.70 20.04 0.79
C LEU A 67 11.23 20.13 0.98
N PRO A 68 11.97 20.71 0.02
CA PRO A 68 13.42 20.87 0.11
C PRO A 68 13.94 21.64 1.34
N ASP A 69 13.13 22.52 1.93
CA ASP A 69 13.43 23.23 3.17
C ASP A 69 13.14 22.41 4.45
N ASN A 70 12.77 21.14 4.29
CA ASN A 70 12.32 20.19 5.30
C ASN A 70 10.93 20.48 5.91
N HIS A 71 10.16 21.43 5.37
CA HIS A 71 8.76 21.57 5.75
C HIS A 71 7.95 20.34 5.34
N LEU A 72 7.01 19.91 6.19
CA LEU A 72 6.12 18.78 5.93
C LEU A 72 4.68 19.25 5.73
N ILE A 73 4.09 18.92 4.59
CA ILE A 73 2.67 19.13 4.31
C ILE A 73 1.95 17.79 4.46
N ASN A 74 1.25 17.60 5.58
CA ASN A 74 0.47 16.37 5.82
C ASN A 74 -0.82 16.37 5.01
N PHE A 75 -1.23 15.20 4.53
CA PHE A 75 -2.49 15.00 3.80
C PHE A 75 -3.11 13.63 4.11
N GLN A 76 -4.38 13.48 3.74
CA GLN A 76 -5.14 12.24 3.85
C GLN A 76 -5.78 11.94 2.49
N VAL A 77 -5.69 10.69 2.06
CA VAL A 77 -6.28 10.19 0.82
C VAL A 77 -7.51 9.37 1.18
N LEU A 78 -8.65 9.72 0.59
CA LEU A 78 -9.91 9.00 0.71
C LEU A 78 -10.23 8.28 -0.60
N PRO A 79 -10.70 7.02 -0.58
CA PRO A 79 -11.07 6.30 -1.79
C PRO A 79 -12.12 7.05 -2.62
N GLY A 80 -11.91 7.11 -3.93
CA GLY A 80 -12.82 7.77 -4.88
C GLY A 80 -12.79 9.31 -4.83
N GLN A 81 -11.82 9.91 -4.13
CA GLN A 81 -11.63 11.36 -4.09
C GLN A 81 -10.21 11.75 -4.49
N THR A 82 -10.09 12.89 -5.16
CA THR A 82 -8.80 13.51 -5.44
C THR A 82 -8.32 14.29 -4.23
N THR A 83 -7.15 13.94 -3.72
CA THR A 83 -6.46 14.73 -2.69
C THR A 83 -5.52 15.71 -3.37
N SER A 84 -5.71 17.00 -3.10
CA SER A 84 -4.90 18.07 -3.70
C SER A 84 -3.91 18.64 -2.68
N VAL A 85 -2.62 18.71 -3.04
CA VAL A 85 -1.57 19.29 -2.19
C VAL A 85 -0.84 20.38 -2.95
N LYS A 86 -0.96 21.62 -2.49
CA LYS A 86 -0.31 22.78 -3.09
C LYS A 86 1.16 22.86 -2.70
N ILE A 87 2.01 23.08 -3.69
CA ILE A 87 3.45 23.22 -3.52
C ILE A 87 3.82 24.70 -3.72
N PRO A 88 4.60 25.31 -2.80
CA PRO A 88 5.08 26.68 -2.97
C PRO A 88 5.89 26.86 -4.26
N GLU A 89 5.64 27.95 -4.99
CA GLU A 89 6.27 28.25 -6.30
C GLU A 89 7.81 28.30 -6.24
N ILE A 90 8.38 28.64 -5.08
CA ILE A 90 9.83 28.64 -4.82
C ILE A 90 10.49 27.27 -5.09
N PHE A 91 9.74 26.17 -5.14
CA PHE A 91 10.27 24.84 -5.40
C PHE A 91 10.24 24.42 -6.88
N ILE A 92 9.85 25.30 -7.81
CA ILE A 92 10.13 25.10 -9.23
C ILE A 92 11.63 25.23 -9.52
N ALA A 93 12.16 24.44 -10.46
CA ALA A 93 13.52 24.61 -10.94
C ALA A 93 13.72 26.01 -11.56
N SER A 94 14.83 26.65 -11.23
CA SER A 94 15.07 28.06 -11.56
C SER A 94 16.30 28.31 -12.42
N VAL A 95 17.21 27.32 -12.54
CA VAL A 95 18.43 27.43 -13.35
C VAL A 95 18.31 26.73 -14.70
N GLU A 96 19.09 27.18 -15.68
CA GLU A 96 19.15 26.59 -17.02
C GLU A 96 20.09 25.38 -17.10
N ASP A 97 21.23 25.43 -16.44
CA ASP A 97 22.15 24.30 -16.25
C ASP A 97 22.66 24.34 -14.81
N GLY A 98 22.25 23.39 -13.98
CA GLY A 98 22.79 23.35 -12.63
C GLY A 98 22.08 22.43 -11.66
N VAL A 99 22.71 22.33 -10.49
CA VAL A 99 22.20 21.57 -9.34
C VAL A 99 21.47 22.52 -8.39
N GLU A 100 20.27 22.14 -7.97
CA GLU A 100 19.45 22.87 -7.02
C GLU A 100 18.83 21.92 -5.97
N LYS A 101 18.32 22.46 -4.87
CA LYS A 101 17.52 21.73 -3.89
C LYS A 101 16.04 21.88 -4.23
N LYS A 102 15.57 21.18 -5.26
CA LYS A 102 14.16 21.22 -5.72
C LYS A 102 13.48 19.85 -5.71
N GLY A 103 14.15 18.80 -5.25
CA GLY A 103 13.55 17.48 -5.10
C GLY A 103 12.49 17.47 -4.00
N ILE A 104 11.27 17.08 -4.36
CA ILE A 104 10.12 16.93 -3.47
C ILE A 104 9.94 15.45 -3.19
N ASN A 105 9.77 15.09 -1.91
CA ASN A 105 9.55 13.71 -1.49
C ASN A 105 8.15 13.53 -0.95
N ILE A 106 7.47 12.47 -1.38
CA ILE A 106 6.13 12.11 -0.90
C ILE A 106 6.25 10.76 -0.23
N VAL A 107 5.70 10.63 0.98
CA VAL A 107 5.69 9.38 1.74
C VAL A 107 4.27 9.12 2.24
N THR A 108 3.80 7.89 2.07
CA THR A 108 2.44 7.46 2.44
C THR A 108 2.46 6.08 3.12
N ASP A 109 1.43 5.78 3.92
CA ASP A 109 1.34 4.51 4.64
C ASP A 109 0.96 3.33 3.72
N LYS A 110 0.15 3.61 2.68
CA LYS A 110 -0.34 2.67 1.66
C LYS A 110 -0.11 3.25 0.27
N GLU A 111 -0.05 2.38 -0.73
CA GLU A 111 0.20 2.77 -2.12
C GLU A 111 -0.85 3.75 -2.66
N VAL A 112 -0.36 4.77 -3.36
CA VAL A 112 -1.15 5.80 -4.04
C VAL A 112 -0.60 6.03 -5.44
N SER A 113 -1.42 6.60 -6.32
CA SER A 113 -0.95 7.23 -7.56
C SER A 113 -0.77 8.73 -7.33
N VAL A 114 0.28 9.32 -7.90
CA VAL A 114 0.59 10.74 -7.79
C VAL A 114 0.68 11.35 -9.18
N TYR A 115 0.00 12.49 -9.38
CA TYR A 115 0.10 13.31 -10.59
C TYR A 115 0.57 14.71 -10.21
N GLY A 116 1.52 15.28 -10.95
CA GLY A 116 1.98 16.65 -10.76
C GLY A 116 1.36 17.59 -11.76
N LEU A 117 1.01 18.80 -11.35
CA LEU A 117 0.54 19.90 -12.18
C LEU A 117 1.52 21.08 -12.09
N ASN A 118 1.99 21.55 -13.24
CA ASN A 118 2.75 22.79 -13.37
C ASN A 118 1.90 23.77 -14.18
N GLN A 119 1.19 24.68 -13.51
CA GLN A 119 0.20 25.55 -14.14
C GLN A 119 0.58 27.03 -14.09
N LYS A 120 0.58 27.68 -15.24
CA LYS A 120 0.64 29.13 -15.43
C LYS A 120 -0.46 29.52 -16.42
N SER A 121 -0.90 30.78 -16.41
CA SER A 121 -1.80 31.29 -17.44
C SER A 121 -1.22 31.04 -18.83
N SER A 122 -1.91 30.22 -19.62
CA SER A 122 -1.47 29.78 -20.96
C SER A 122 -0.11 29.09 -21.00
N SER A 123 0.25 28.38 -19.92
CA SER A 123 1.37 27.45 -19.89
C SER A 123 1.18 26.44 -18.74
N THR A 124 0.41 25.38 -18.98
CA THR A 124 0.12 24.25 -18.08
C THR A 124 0.48 22.90 -18.68
N ASP A 125 0.99 21.99 -17.87
CA ASP A 125 0.91 20.56 -18.18
C ASP A 125 0.92 19.72 -16.90
N THR A 126 0.59 18.44 -17.03
CA THR A 126 0.57 17.44 -15.97
C THR A 126 1.49 16.28 -16.29
N PHE A 127 1.94 15.56 -15.27
CA PHE A 127 2.69 14.32 -15.45
C PHE A 127 2.23 13.25 -14.46
N LEU A 128 2.40 11.97 -14.84
CA LEU A 128 2.30 10.84 -13.92
C LEU A 128 3.62 10.69 -13.16
N SER A 129 3.59 10.66 -11.83
CA SER A 129 4.79 10.42 -11.04
C SER A 129 5.00 8.93 -10.76
N LEU A 130 6.26 8.48 -10.83
CA LEU A 130 6.66 7.09 -10.62
C LEU A 130 7.27 6.89 -9.22
N PRO A 131 6.87 5.85 -8.47
CA PRO A 131 7.41 5.58 -7.14
C PRO A 131 8.85 5.07 -7.16
N VAL A 132 9.53 5.14 -6.02
CA VAL A 132 10.98 4.84 -5.90
C VAL A 132 11.34 3.40 -6.27
N ASP A 133 10.45 2.45 -6.03
CA ASP A 133 10.62 1.02 -6.28
C ASP A 133 10.61 0.63 -7.77
N VAL A 134 10.18 1.53 -8.66
CA VAL A 134 10.17 1.34 -10.11
C VAL A 134 11.13 2.27 -10.86
N LEU A 135 11.85 3.14 -10.14
CA LEU A 135 12.91 3.96 -10.74
C LEU A 135 14.13 3.10 -11.11
N GLY A 136 14.87 3.56 -12.10
CA GLY A 136 16.05 2.88 -12.62
C GLY A 136 17.26 3.79 -12.76
N GLU A 137 18.25 3.27 -13.48
CA GLU A 137 19.59 3.85 -13.58
C GLU A 137 19.95 4.30 -15.00
N GLU A 138 19.18 3.92 -16.03
CA GLU A 138 19.39 4.31 -17.42
C GLU A 138 18.11 4.91 -18.01
N TYR A 139 18.24 6.10 -18.61
CA TYR A 139 17.14 6.85 -19.22
C TYR A 139 17.58 7.43 -20.56
N VAL A 140 16.59 7.65 -21.44
CA VAL A 140 16.72 8.45 -22.65
C VAL A 140 15.67 9.57 -22.60
N VAL A 141 16.10 10.81 -22.72
CA VAL A 141 15.23 11.98 -22.53
C VAL A 141 14.25 12.12 -23.70
N MET A 142 12.98 12.37 -23.39
CA MET A 142 11.99 12.93 -24.33
C MET A 142 11.82 14.42 -24.04
N ALA A 143 12.18 15.28 -24.99
CA ALA A 143 12.02 16.73 -24.92
C ALA A 143 11.17 17.25 -26.10
N GLY A 144 11.19 18.55 -26.37
CA GLY A 144 10.58 19.18 -27.54
C GLY A 144 11.59 19.98 -28.37
N ASN A 145 11.29 20.24 -29.64
CA ASN A 145 12.12 21.15 -30.46
C ASN A 145 11.81 22.61 -30.12
N SER A 146 12.83 23.48 -30.10
CA SER A 146 12.64 24.93 -29.98
C SER A 146 12.87 25.68 -31.29
N TYR A 147 12.04 26.68 -31.57
CA TYR A 147 12.17 27.55 -32.74
C TYR A 147 13.01 28.82 -32.47
N ALA A 148 13.01 29.36 -31.24
CA ALA A 148 13.68 30.63 -30.92
C ALA A 148 14.73 30.46 -29.80
N PRO A 149 15.83 31.23 -29.80
CA PRO A 149 16.80 31.31 -28.72
C PRO A 149 16.31 32.34 -27.72
N ASN A 150 15.20 32.04 -27.06
CA ASN A 150 14.82 32.78 -25.88
C ASN A 150 14.88 31.81 -24.70
N SER A 151 15.61 32.23 -23.66
CA SER A 151 15.76 31.53 -22.38
C SER A 151 14.45 31.12 -21.71
N THR A 152 13.31 31.64 -22.18
CA THR A 152 11.98 31.30 -21.68
C THR A 152 11.35 30.10 -22.37
N ALA A 153 11.73 29.74 -23.60
CA ALA A 153 11.11 28.65 -24.36
C ALA A 153 12.16 27.69 -24.90
N SER A 154 12.56 26.73 -24.07
CA SER A 154 13.66 25.81 -24.35
C SER A 154 13.27 24.36 -24.08
N PRO A 155 13.88 23.38 -24.77
CA PRO A 155 13.79 21.97 -24.39
C PRO A 155 14.44 21.82 -23.03
N VAL A 156 13.89 20.98 -22.16
CA VAL A 156 14.38 20.83 -20.79
C VAL A 156 14.33 19.38 -20.34
N PHE A 157 15.30 18.98 -19.53
CA PHE A 157 15.16 17.81 -18.68
C PHE A 157 15.62 18.11 -17.25
N GLY A 158 15.05 17.37 -16.31
CA GLY A 158 15.37 17.41 -14.89
C GLY A 158 15.68 16.01 -14.36
N VAL A 159 16.51 15.91 -13.33
CA VAL A 159 16.85 14.66 -12.64
C VAL A 159 16.79 14.91 -11.14
N VAL A 160 16.17 14.02 -10.36
CA VAL A 160 16.16 14.05 -8.90
C VAL A 160 16.84 12.81 -8.34
N ALA A 161 17.79 13.01 -7.44
CA ALA A 161 18.46 11.91 -6.76
C ALA A 161 17.66 11.39 -5.57
N THR A 162 17.45 10.07 -5.52
CA THR A 162 16.77 9.38 -4.40
C THR A 162 17.72 9.05 -3.25
N MET A 163 19.04 9.12 -3.50
CA MET A 163 20.12 8.72 -2.61
C MET A 163 21.27 9.74 -2.61
N ASN A 164 22.12 9.67 -1.59
CA ASN A 164 23.34 10.49 -1.53
C ASN A 164 24.42 9.91 -2.44
N ASN A 165 25.30 10.77 -2.94
CA ASN A 165 26.39 10.38 -3.85
C ASN A 165 25.88 9.66 -5.12
N THR A 166 24.75 10.14 -5.64
CA THR A 166 24.23 9.75 -6.94
C THR A 166 25.07 10.43 -8.01
N GLU A 167 25.87 9.66 -8.72
CA GLU A 167 26.67 10.12 -9.84
C GLU A 167 25.85 9.92 -11.11
N LEU A 168 25.63 11.00 -11.86
CA LEU A 168 25.02 10.98 -13.18
C LEU A 168 26.12 11.06 -14.23
N THR A 169 26.02 10.28 -15.29
CA THR A 169 26.74 10.48 -16.54
C THR A 169 25.74 10.86 -17.61
N ILE A 170 25.90 12.04 -18.21
CA ILE A 170 24.96 12.60 -19.17
C ILE A 170 25.67 12.81 -20.50
N ILE A 171 25.07 12.32 -21.59
CA ILE A 171 25.53 12.51 -22.97
C ILE A 171 24.46 13.29 -23.73
N PRO A 172 24.62 14.61 -23.89
CA PRO A 172 23.61 15.46 -24.53
C PRO A 172 23.59 15.23 -26.04
N THR A 173 22.41 15.27 -26.65
CA THR A 173 22.26 15.13 -28.12
C THR A 173 22.49 16.44 -28.87
N THR A 174 22.27 17.58 -28.22
CA THR A 174 22.55 18.91 -28.78
C THR A 174 23.57 19.67 -27.93
N THR A 175 24.26 20.63 -28.55
CA THR A 175 25.15 21.54 -27.83
C THR A 175 24.31 22.61 -27.17
N THR A 176 24.44 22.73 -25.83
CA THR A 176 23.87 23.82 -25.03
C THR A 176 24.93 24.91 -24.84
N GLN A 177 24.64 25.95 -24.04
CA GLN A 177 25.63 27.00 -23.76
C GLN A 177 26.91 26.44 -23.10
N SER A 178 26.74 25.46 -22.21
CA SER A 178 27.77 24.91 -21.31
C SER A 178 28.15 23.46 -21.60
N ARG A 179 27.34 22.71 -22.36
CA ARG A 179 27.53 21.27 -22.64
C ARG A 179 27.61 21.02 -24.14
N GLN A 180 28.61 20.26 -24.57
CA GLN A 180 28.80 19.93 -25.98
C GLN A 180 28.10 18.61 -26.35
N SER A 181 27.39 18.59 -27.49
CA SER A 181 26.75 17.38 -28.04
C SER A 181 27.73 16.20 -28.13
N GLY A 182 27.27 15.02 -27.70
CA GLY A 182 28.01 13.76 -27.76
C GLY A 182 29.16 13.62 -26.77
N ILE A 183 29.48 14.66 -25.99
CA ILE A 183 30.55 14.62 -24.99
C ILE A 183 29.95 14.30 -23.61
N PRO A 184 30.31 13.17 -22.99
CA PRO A 184 29.83 12.83 -21.66
C PRO A 184 30.34 13.83 -20.61
N TYR A 185 29.48 14.19 -19.67
CA TYR A 185 29.86 14.92 -18.46
C TYR A 185 29.19 14.30 -17.24
N GLN A 186 29.75 14.58 -16.06
CA GLN A 186 29.27 14.02 -14.80
C GLN A 186 28.67 15.09 -13.90
N ILE A 187 27.63 14.72 -13.17
CA ILE A 187 27.02 15.52 -12.12
C ILE A 187 26.91 14.65 -10.87
N LEU A 188 27.36 15.17 -9.72
CA LEU A 188 27.18 14.51 -8.42
C LEU A 188 26.00 15.16 -7.70
N LEU A 189 25.01 14.34 -7.34
CA LEU A 189 23.83 14.75 -6.60
C LEU A 189 23.80 14.11 -5.20
N GLN A 190 23.29 14.86 -4.23
CA GLN A 190 22.88 14.33 -2.93
C GLN A 190 21.37 14.02 -2.92
N LYS A 191 20.91 13.26 -1.93
CA LYS A 191 19.49 12.88 -1.82
C LYS A 191 18.61 14.13 -1.77
N GLY A 192 17.65 14.21 -2.70
CA GLY A 192 16.73 15.35 -2.85
C GLY A 192 17.30 16.57 -3.58
N GLU A 193 18.56 16.53 -4.01
CA GLU A 193 19.06 17.48 -5.00
C GLU A 193 18.56 17.09 -6.39
N SER A 194 18.33 18.12 -7.19
CA SER A 194 17.90 18.03 -8.57
C SER A 194 18.93 18.66 -9.49
N TYR A 195 19.10 18.11 -10.69
CA TYR A 195 19.84 18.73 -11.79
C TYR A 195 18.87 19.08 -12.93
N GLN A 196 18.96 20.28 -13.49
CA GLN A 196 18.22 20.67 -14.69
C GLN A 196 19.18 21.11 -15.80
N LEU A 197 18.86 20.74 -17.05
CA LEU A 197 19.50 21.29 -18.24
C LEU A 197 18.44 21.75 -19.25
N THR A 198 18.58 22.96 -19.76
CA THR A 198 17.85 23.50 -20.90
C THR A 198 18.77 23.65 -22.11
N ALA A 199 18.19 23.60 -23.32
CA ALA A 199 18.91 23.98 -24.54
C ALA A 199 18.48 25.36 -25.02
N ASP A 200 19.31 26.37 -24.74
CA ASP A 200 19.12 27.75 -25.21
C ASP A 200 19.86 27.97 -26.55
N ALA A 201 19.41 27.27 -27.60
CA ALA A 201 19.92 27.44 -28.95
C ALA A 201 18.81 27.30 -30.01
N TYR A 202 18.93 28.04 -31.11
CA TYR A 202 18.04 27.92 -32.27
C TYR A 202 17.98 26.48 -32.76
N PHE A 203 16.78 25.94 -32.95
CA PHE A 203 16.57 24.58 -33.48
C PHE A 203 17.30 23.50 -32.67
N SER A 204 17.34 23.66 -31.35
CA SER A 204 17.90 22.67 -30.43
C SER A 204 16.81 21.77 -29.87
N ASP A 205 17.23 20.56 -29.52
CA ASP A 205 16.37 19.54 -28.91
C ASP A 205 17.23 18.61 -28.05
N LEU A 206 16.82 18.38 -26.80
CA LEU A 206 17.52 17.50 -25.87
C LEU A 206 17.06 16.04 -25.95
N THR A 207 16.12 15.72 -26.83
CA THR A 207 15.63 14.36 -27.00
C THR A 207 16.75 13.42 -27.42
N GLY A 208 16.74 12.24 -26.83
CA GLY A 208 17.77 11.23 -27.03
C GLY A 208 19.02 11.43 -26.17
N THR A 209 19.08 12.50 -25.36
CA THR A 209 20.11 12.64 -24.32
C THR A 209 20.08 11.40 -23.43
N SER A 210 21.22 10.74 -23.30
CA SER A 210 21.36 9.57 -22.44
C SER A 210 21.77 9.99 -21.05
N ILE A 211 21.09 9.45 -20.04
CA ILE A 211 21.41 9.66 -18.63
C ILE A 211 21.61 8.29 -18.02
N THR A 212 22.79 8.04 -17.47
CA THR A 212 23.08 6.87 -16.65
C THR A 212 23.43 7.29 -15.23
N SER A 213 23.12 6.45 -14.25
CA SER A 213 23.45 6.68 -12.86
C SER A 213 23.89 5.42 -12.14
N ASN A 214 24.59 5.59 -11.01
CA ASN A 214 24.95 4.50 -10.10
C ASN A 214 23.86 4.18 -9.07
N ASN A 215 22.77 4.95 -9.04
CA ASN A 215 21.63 4.77 -8.14
C ASN A 215 20.32 5.13 -8.88
N PRO A 216 19.17 4.57 -8.50
CA PRO A 216 17.86 4.99 -8.98
C PRO A 216 17.62 6.50 -8.87
N VAL A 217 17.17 7.11 -9.98
CA VAL A 217 16.84 8.54 -10.07
C VAL A 217 15.50 8.76 -10.75
N ALA A 218 14.82 9.86 -10.44
CA ALA A 218 13.64 10.29 -11.19
C ALA A 218 14.07 11.25 -12.31
N VAL A 219 13.69 10.97 -13.55
CA VAL A 219 14.05 11.82 -14.71
C VAL A 219 12.79 12.43 -15.30
N PHE A 220 12.83 13.71 -15.61
CA PHE A 220 11.74 14.47 -16.22
C PHE A 220 12.22 15.03 -17.55
N GLY A 221 11.39 15.00 -18.58
CA GLY A 221 11.70 15.55 -19.89
C GLY A 221 10.55 16.41 -20.40
N GLY A 222 10.86 17.38 -21.26
CA GLY A 222 9.84 18.18 -21.92
C GLY A 222 10.37 19.50 -22.47
N HIS A 223 9.62 20.58 -22.26
CA HIS A 223 9.91 21.91 -22.80
C HIS A 223 9.24 22.99 -21.95
N THR A 224 9.91 24.14 -21.75
CA THR A 224 9.42 25.21 -20.86
C THR A 224 8.27 26.04 -21.45
N CYS A 225 8.17 26.12 -22.78
CA CYS A 225 6.98 26.56 -23.55
C CYS A 225 7.08 26.13 -25.03
N GLY A 226 6.57 24.95 -25.40
CA GLY A 226 6.78 24.39 -26.73
C GLY A 226 5.62 24.66 -27.69
N ASN A 227 5.94 25.05 -28.93
CA ASN A 227 4.95 25.17 -29.99
C ASN A 227 4.86 23.85 -30.76
N VAL A 228 3.65 23.31 -30.91
CA VAL A 228 3.42 22.06 -31.65
C VAL A 228 2.36 22.27 -32.74
N PRO A 229 2.65 22.04 -34.02
CA PRO A 229 3.99 21.98 -34.62
C PRO A 229 4.76 23.29 -34.41
N LEU A 230 6.07 23.28 -34.70
CA LEU A 230 6.88 24.50 -34.72
C LEU A 230 6.18 25.61 -35.53
N PHE A 231 6.41 26.87 -35.14
CA PHE A 231 5.83 28.06 -35.77
C PHE A 231 4.30 28.22 -35.64
N THR A 232 3.62 27.31 -34.95
CA THR A 232 2.21 27.47 -34.60
C THR A 232 2.10 28.32 -33.35
N ASN A 233 1.26 29.35 -33.34
CA ASN A 233 1.04 30.16 -32.14
C ASN A 233 0.24 29.38 -31.09
N GLY A 234 0.57 29.59 -29.81
CA GLY A 234 0.06 28.80 -28.68
C GLY A 234 1.12 27.80 -28.25
N CYS A 235 2.00 28.23 -27.34
CA CYS A 235 2.97 27.34 -26.70
C CYS A 235 2.49 27.03 -25.30
N ASP A 236 2.77 25.82 -24.88
CA ASP A 236 2.39 25.36 -23.55
C ASP A 236 3.60 24.69 -22.86
N GLN A 237 3.55 24.56 -21.54
CA GLN A 237 4.48 23.71 -20.82
C GLN A 237 4.37 22.28 -21.37
N MET A 238 5.47 21.56 -21.37
CA MET A 238 5.47 20.12 -21.62
C MET A 238 6.34 19.45 -20.56
N ILE A 239 5.80 18.45 -19.87
CA ILE A 239 6.56 17.73 -18.84
C ILE A 239 6.03 16.31 -18.67
N GLU A 240 6.93 15.33 -18.67
CA GLU A 240 6.61 13.96 -18.24
C GLU A 240 7.75 13.39 -17.40
N GLN A 241 7.40 12.53 -16.43
CA GLN A 241 8.39 11.68 -15.77
C GLN A 241 8.73 10.51 -16.71
N ILE A 242 9.99 10.43 -17.13
CA ILE A 242 10.47 9.46 -18.09
C ILE A 242 10.65 8.10 -17.39
N PRO A 243 10.05 7.01 -17.90
CA PRO A 243 10.28 5.67 -17.38
C PRO A 243 11.69 5.17 -17.72
N PRO A 244 12.29 4.28 -16.90
CA PRO A 244 13.63 3.75 -17.16
C PRO A 244 13.69 2.92 -18.45
N VAL A 245 14.85 2.88 -19.10
CA VAL A 245 15.03 2.14 -20.37
C VAL A 245 14.64 0.66 -20.25
N ASN A 246 14.85 0.05 -19.08
CA ASN A 246 14.55 -1.37 -18.86
C ASN A 246 13.03 -1.68 -18.80
N THR A 247 12.15 -0.68 -18.66
CA THR A 247 10.69 -0.85 -18.65
C THR A 247 10.02 -0.50 -19.99
N LEU A 248 10.79 -0.03 -20.98
CA LEU A 248 10.28 0.32 -22.30
C LEU A 248 9.92 -0.92 -23.13
N GLY A 249 8.91 -0.79 -23.98
CA GLY A 249 8.33 -1.88 -24.77
C GLY A 249 8.46 -1.67 -26.28
N LYS A 250 7.87 -2.59 -27.04
CA LYS A 250 8.01 -2.65 -28.51
C LYS A 250 6.70 -2.45 -29.26
N LYS A 251 5.57 -2.41 -28.55
CA LYS A 251 4.25 -2.30 -29.15
C LYS A 251 3.43 -1.23 -28.48
N PHE A 252 2.83 -0.35 -29.27
CA PHE A 252 2.05 0.78 -28.77
C PHE A 252 0.75 0.89 -29.55
N ILE A 253 -0.29 1.39 -28.89
CA ILE A 253 -1.54 1.77 -29.53
C ILE A 253 -1.73 3.26 -29.31
N THR A 254 -1.99 3.99 -30.39
CA THR A 254 -2.26 5.43 -30.34
C THR A 254 -3.74 5.69 -30.49
N VAL A 255 -4.24 6.70 -29.79
CA VAL A 255 -5.63 7.13 -29.84
C VAL A 255 -5.66 8.63 -30.14
N PRO A 256 -6.35 9.08 -31.20
CA PRO A 256 -6.50 10.51 -31.46
C PRO A 256 -7.04 11.26 -30.26
N LEU A 257 -6.60 12.49 -30.04
CA LEU A 257 -7.18 13.36 -29.01
C LEU A 257 -8.58 13.82 -29.43
N ALA A 258 -9.54 13.72 -28.53
CA ALA A 258 -10.92 14.12 -28.76
C ALA A 258 -10.98 15.62 -29.06
N SER A 259 -11.95 16.02 -29.90
CA SER A 259 -12.15 17.39 -30.38
C SER A 259 -11.07 17.99 -31.30
N ARG A 260 -9.85 17.42 -31.37
CA ARG A 260 -8.82 17.87 -32.30
C ARG A 260 -9.22 17.55 -33.74
N GLU A 261 -9.18 18.54 -34.63
CA GLU A 261 -9.63 18.35 -36.03
C GLU A 261 -8.49 18.01 -36.97
N LYS A 262 -7.25 18.44 -36.67
CA LYS A 262 -6.06 18.17 -37.51
C LYS A 262 -5.11 17.12 -36.94
N GLY A 263 -5.58 16.30 -36.01
CA GLY A 263 -4.82 15.21 -35.41
C GLY A 263 -3.64 15.70 -34.58
N ASP A 264 -2.72 14.78 -34.29
CA ASP A 264 -1.69 14.96 -33.26
C ASP A 264 -0.30 14.69 -33.82
N VAL A 265 0.72 15.23 -33.16
CA VAL A 265 2.12 14.98 -33.52
C VAL A 265 2.64 13.83 -32.66
N PHE A 266 3.30 12.86 -33.27
CA PHE A 266 3.93 11.75 -32.57
C PHE A 266 5.44 11.82 -32.68
N ARG A 267 6.10 11.40 -31.60
CA ARG A 267 7.55 11.32 -31.51
C ARG A 267 7.96 9.93 -31.04
N ILE A 268 8.86 9.29 -31.79
CA ILE A 268 9.36 7.94 -31.47
C ILE A 268 10.87 7.99 -31.34
N LEU A 269 11.39 7.59 -30.17
CA LEU A 269 12.81 7.59 -29.83
C LEU A 269 13.33 6.16 -29.64
N ALA A 270 14.47 5.85 -30.26
CA ALA A 270 15.10 4.53 -30.17
C ALA A 270 16.14 4.42 -29.05
N THR A 271 16.11 3.30 -28.33
CA THR A 271 17.12 2.95 -27.30
C THR A 271 18.31 2.16 -27.86
N ASN A 272 18.18 1.61 -29.07
CA ASN A 272 19.17 0.73 -29.70
C ASN A 272 19.43 1.12 -31.16
N ASP A 273 20.63 0.79 -31.64
CA ASP A 273 20.97 0.95 -33.05
C ASP A 273 20.18 0.00 -33.94
N GLY A 274 19.83 0.45 -35.16
CA GLY A 274 19.08 -0.37 -36.11
C GLY A 274 17.66 -0.71 -35.63
N THR A 275 17.04 0.19 -34.86
CA THR A 275 15.64 0.06 -34.45
C THR A 275 14.72 0.31 -35.63
N PHE A 276 14.15 -0.75 -36.17
CA PHE A 276 13.14 -0.69 -37.24
C PHE A 276 11.77 -0.49 -36.60
N VAL A 277 11.04 0.53 -37.06
CA VAL A 277 9.70 0.89 -36.57
C VAL A 277 8.72 0.82 -37.73
N LYS A 278 7.56 0.21 -37.47
CA LYS A 278 6.40 0.18 -38.36
C LYS A 278 5.20 0.78 -37.66
N VAL A 279 4.57 1.76 -38.28
CA VAL A 279 3.32 2.38 -37.83
C VAL A 279 2.23 2.01 -38.83
N GLU A 280 1.13 1.43 -38.36
CA GLU A 280 -0.01 1.06 -39.20
C GLU A 280 -1.30 1.58 -38.57
N GLY A 281 -2.12 2.28 -39.36
CA GLY A 281 -3.38 2.83 -38.94
C GLY A 281 -4.57 2.35 -39.75
N ASN A 282 -5.77 2.69 -39.27
CA ASN A 282 -6.96 2.67 -40.12
C ASN A 282 -6.82 3.63 -41.30
N ASN A 283 -7.75 3.50 -42.26
CA ASN A 283 -7.78 4.29 -43.48
C ASN A 283 -6.52 4.18 -44.37
N GLY A 284 -5.70 3.14 -44.17
CA GLY A 284 -4.51 2.88 -44.99
C GLY A 284 -3.29 3.73 -44.63
N PHE A 285 -3.26 4.34 -43.44
CA PHE A 285 -2.08 5.05 -42.95
C PHE A 285 -0.96 4.06 -42.62
N GLU A 286 0.24 4.28 -43.16
CA GLU A 286 1.42 3.44 -42.91
C GLU A 286 2.69 4.29 -42.98
N GLU A 287 3.57 4.12 -41.99
CA GLU A 287 4.91 4.72 -41.98
C GLU A 287 5.94 3.67 -41.54
N THR A 288 7.13 3.70 -42.14
CA THR A 288 8.24 2.81 -41.77
C THR A 288 9.57 3.54 -41.82
N PHE A 289 10.40 3.31 -40.81
CA PHE A 289 11.73 3.94 -40.74
C PHE A 289 12.67 3.14 -39.83
N THR A 290 13.94 3.51 -39.83
CA THR A 290 14.97 2.89 -38.99
C THR A 290 15.74 3.98 -38.24
N LEU A 291 15.87 3.81 -36.93
CA LEU A 291 16.52 4.74 -36.02
C LEU A 291 17.76 4.10 -35.40
N ASN A 292 18.75 4.93 -35.09
CA ASN A 292 19.88 4.54 -34.25
C ASN A 292 19.64 4.97 -32.79
N LYS A 293 20.43 4.46 -31.84
CA LYS A 293 20.31 4.81 -30.42
C LYS A 293 20.35 6.33 -30.24
N GLY A 294 19.40 6.87 -29.48
CA GLY A 294 19.27 8.31 -29.24
C GLY A 294 18.67 9.12 -30.40
N SER A 295 18.39 8.49 -31.56
CA SER A 295 17.72 9.14 -32.68
C SER A 295 16.21 8.99 -32.56
N TYR A 296 15.47 9.98 -33.06
CA TYR A 296 14.01 9.99 -33.04
C TYR A 296 13.41 10.39 -34.40
N GLU A 297 12.17 10.00 -34.64
CA GLU A 297 11.35 10.45 -35.78
C GLU A 297 10.14 11.23 -35.27
N ILE A 298 9.68 12.22 -36.05
CA ILE A 298 8.48 13.03 -35.78
C ILE A 298 7.56 12.94 -36.99
N PHE A 299 6.27 12.65 -36.76
CA PHE A 299 5.28 12.61 -37.84
C PHE A 299 3.88 12.97 -37.32
N ASP A 300 3.01 13.37 -38.24
CA ASP A 300 1.62 13.72 -37.95
C ASP A 300 0.69 12.52 -38.19
N ILE A 301 -0.17 12.22 -37.22
CA ILE A 301 -1.27 11.26 -37.39
C ILE A 301 -2.59 12.04 -37.49
N PRO A 302 -3.41 11.85 -38.55
CA PRO A 302 -4.70 12.52 -38.70
C PRO A 302 -5.69 12.21 -37.57
N SER A 303 -6.60 13.14 -37.28
CA SER A 303 -7.61 13.04 -36.19
C SER A 303 -8.56 11.86 -36.29
N ASN A 304 -8.74 11.29 -37.47
CA ASN A 304 -9.55 10.11 -37.72
C ASN A 304 -8.73 8.82 -37.86
N VAL A 305 -7.44 8.87 -37.52
CA VAL A 305 -6.51 7.73 -37.65
C VAL A 305 -6.03 7.28 -36.28
N SER A 306 -6.33 6.04 -35.92
CA SER A 306 -5.77 5.34 -34.76
C SER A 306 -4.77 4.31 -35.24
N THR A 307 -3.60 4.23 -34.61
CA THR A 307 -2.50 3.40 -35.10
C THR A 307 -2.02 2.38 -34.08
N LYS A 308 -1.44 1.30 -34.59
CA LYS A 308 -0.50 0.48 -33.85
C LYS A 308 0.93 0.82 -34.29
N ILE A 309 1.86 0.75 -33.36
CA ILE A 309 3.30 0.92 -33.58
C ILE A 309 3.97 -0.37 -33.14
N GLU A 310 4.84 -0.92 -33.98
CA GLU A 310 5.62 -2.13 -33.68
C GLU A 310 7.10 -1.89 -34.02
N SER A 311 8.00 -2.33 -33.14
CA SER A 311 9.45 -2.22 -33.32
C SER A 311 10.19 -3.52 -32.97
N ASN A 312 11.42 -3.66 -33.47
CA ASN A 312 12.29 -4.81 -33.13
C ASN A 312 13.04 -4.62 -31.79
N TYR A 313 13.29 -3.38 -31.37
CA TYR A 313 13.89 -3.00 -30.09
C TYR A 313 12.97 -2.06 -29.30
N PRO A 314 13.14 -1.96 -27.97
CA PRO A 314 12.37 -1.03 -27.16
C PRO A 314 12.48 0.41 -27.67
N ILE A 315 11.38 1.15 -27.56
CA ILE A 315 11.29 2.56 -27.97
C ILE A 315 10.54 3.36 -26.90
N LEU A 316 10.75 4.67 -26.88
CA LEU A 316 9.94 5.61 -26.12
C LEU A 316 9.05 6.39 -27.10
N VAL A 317 7.75 6.47 -26.81
CA VAL A 317 6.76 7.11 -27.68
C VAL A 317 6.06 8.23 -26.91
N ALA A 318 5.95 9.41 -27.53
CA ALA A 318 5.14 10.51 -27.02
C ALA A 318 4.12 10.96 -28.08
N GLN A 319 2.94 11.35 -27.58
CA GLN A 319 1.89 12.03 -28.31
C GLN A 319 1.88 13.49 -27.85
N LEU A 320 1.89 14.42 -28.80
CA LEU A 320 1.89 15.84 -28.55
C LEU A 320 0.62 16.46 -29.14
N SER A 321 -0.16 17.11 -28.28
CA SER A 321 -1.27 17.96 -28.73
C SER A 321 -0.73 19.14 -29.51
N LYS A 322 -1.49 19.62 -30.49
CA LYS A 322 -1.12 20.78 -31.29
C LYS A 322 -1.67 22.07 -30.66
N GLY A 323 -1.02 23.20 -30.90
CA GLY A 323 -1.51 24.51 -30.46
C GLY A 323 -2.81 24.91 -31.13
N GLU A 324 -3.58 25.78 -30.46
CA GLU A 324 -4.91 26.22 -30.87
C GLU A 324 -4.94 26.67 -32.34
N ALA A 325 -3.92 27.43 -32.77
CA ALA A 325 -3.84 27.98 -34.12
C ALA A 325 -3.68 26.92 -35.22
N SER A 326 -3.40 25.66 -34.87
CA SER A 326 -3.33 24.57 -35.86
C SER A 326 -4.68 24.33 -36.52
N ASP A 327 -5.78 24.31 -35.76
CA ASP A 327 -7.12 23.96 -36.22
C ASP A 327 -8.25 24.85 -35.67
N ASN A 328 -7.91 25.89 -34.90
CA ASN A 328 -8.86 26.79 -34.21
C ASN A 328 -9.78 26.06 -33.21
N VAL A 329 -9.32 24.95 -32.65
CA VAL A 329 -10.00 24.24 -31.55
C VAL A 329 -9.36 24.69 -30.23
N SER A 330 -10.20 25.12 -29.29
CA SER A 330 -9.81 25.47 -27.91
C SER A 330 -9.02 24.32 -27.27
N ALA A 331 -7.71 24.51 -27.19
CA ALA A 331 -6.71 23.57 -26.69
C ALA A 331 -5.32 24.21 -26.83
N ASP A 332 -4.27 23.57 -26.32
CA ASP A 332 -2.88 23.95 -26.59
C ASP A 332 -1.97 22.69 -26.56
N PRO A 333 -0.65 22.80 -26.78
CA PRO A 333 0.23 21.67 -26.67
C PRO A 333 0.25 21.05 -25.27
N PHE A 334 0.59 19.78 -25.21
CA PHE A 334 1.06 19.08 -24.02
C PHE A 334 1.91 17.92 -24.52
N LEU A 335 2.72 17.31 -23.64
CA LEU A 335 3.45 16.09 -23.97
C LEU A 335 2.91 14.95 -23.11
N MET A 336 2.41 13.90 -23.76
CA MET A 336 1.94 12.71 -23.08
C MET A 336 2.72 11.49 -23.54
N LEU A 337 3.30 10.73 -22.62
CA LEU A 337 3.91 9.45 -22.97
C LEU A 337 2.84 8.44 -23.38
N VAL A 338 3.15 7.57 -24.34
CA VAL A 338 2.30 6.44 -24.72
C VAL A 338 2.87 5.18 -24.09
N PRO A 339 2.22 4.58 -23.08
CA PRO A 339 2.70 3.32 -22.50
C PRO A 339 2.67 2.20 -23.55
N PRO A 340 3.66 1.30 -23.55
CA PRO A 340 3.62 0.11 -24.39
C PRO A 340 2.53 -0.85 -23.91
N VAL A 341 2.02 -1.68 -24.82
CA VAL A 341 0.97 -2.69 -24.58
C VAL A 341 1.36 -3.65 -23.46
N GLU A 342 2.64 -3.94 -23.34
CA GLU A 342 3.22 -4.79 -22.29
C GLU A 342 3.00 -4.20 -20.88
N GLN A 343 2.75 -2.89 -20.76
CA GLN A 343 2.58 -2.18 -19.49
C GLN A 343 1.13 -1.78 -19.18
N TYR A 344 0.17 -2.29 -19.94
CA TYR A 344 -1.25 -2.03 -19.67
C TYR A 344 -1.70 -2.66 -18.34
N GLN A 345 -2.64 -2.02 -17.66
CA GLN A 345 -3.26 -2.50 -16.42
C GLN A 345 -4.76 -2.69 -16.63
N ASN A 346 -5.43 -3.35 -15.70
CA ASN A 346 -6.87 -3.59 -15.76
C ASN A 346 -7.69 -2.75 -14.75
N VAL A 347 -7.01 -2.01 -13.86
CA VAL A 347 -7.61 -1.13 -12.85
C VAL A 347 -6.82 0.17 -12.79
N TYR A 348 -7.52 1.29 -12.97
CA TYR A 348 -6.96 2.64 -12.90
C TYR A 348 -7.78 3.52 -11.96
N HIS A 349 -7.08 4.32 -11.17
CA HIS A 349 -7.65 5.43 -10.41
C HIS A 349 -6.97 6.71 -10.86
N VAL A 350 -7.73 7.56 -11.53
CA VAL A 350 -7.22 8.76 -12.19
C VAL A 350 -7.91 10.00 -11.67
N THR A 351 -7.35 11.17 -12.00
CA THR A 351 -7.90 12.46 -11.65
C THR A 351 -7.67 13.49 -12.74
N THR A 352 -8.55 14.47 -12.81
CA THR A 352 -8.37 15.69 -13.59
C THR A 352 -7.89 16.84 -12.69
N PRO A 353 -7.26 17.90 -13.23
CA PRO A 353 -7.06 19.14 -12.51
C PRO A 353 -8.39 19.77 -12.07
N GLN A 354 -8.40 20.43 -10.92
CA GLN A 354 -9.63 21.00 -10.32
C GLN A 354 -9.98 22.41 -10.83
N THR A 355 -9.07 23.09 -11.54
CA THR A 355 -9.34 24.43 -12.09
C THR A 355 -8.54 24.67 -13.37
N GLY A 356 -9.09 25.53 -14.25
CA GLY A 356 -8.39 26.03 -15.43
C GLY A 356 -8.62 25.26 -16.73
N PHE A 357 -9.62 24.37 -16.76
CA PHE A 357 -10.00 23.59 -17.95
C PHE A 357 -11.51 23.43 -18.06
N GLU A 358 -12.06 23.57 -19.27
CA GLU A 358 -13.49 23.41 -19.54
C GLU A 358 -13.88 21.96 -19.87
N LYS A 359 -12.95 21.18 -20.43
CA LYS A 359 -13.21 19.82 -20.93
C LYS A 359 -12.13 18.85 -20.47
N HIS A 360 -12.57 17.69 -20.02
CA HIS A 360 -11.72 16.58 -19.62
C HIS A 360 -12.09 15.33 -20.40
N PHE A 361 -11.07 14.57 -20.78
CA PHE A 361 -11.22 13.38 -21.60
C PHE A 361 -10.39 12.23 -21.06
N ILE A 362 -10.92 11.04 -21.26
CA ILE A 362 -10.23 9.77 -21.10
C ILE A 362 -10.20 9.07 -22.46
N ASN A 363 -9.01 8.83 -22.98
CA ASN A 363 -8.83 7.93 -24.12
C ASN A 363 -8.49 6.52 -23.63
N LEU A 364 -9.03 5.52 -24.32
CA LEU A 364 -8.83 4.11 -24.00
C LEU A 364 -8.26 3.38 -25.21
N ALA A 365 -7.27 2.51 -24.99
CA ALA A 365 -6.87 1.48 -25.95
C ALA A 365 -7.13 0.10 -25.35
N VAL A 366 -8.13 -0.60 -25.89
CA VAL A 366 -8.71 -1.81 -25.29
C VAL A 366 -8.59 -3.02 -26.21
N PRO A 367 -8.39 -4.23 -25.70
CA PRO A 367 -8.57 -5.44 -26.50
C PRO A 367 -9.99 -5.47 -27.11
N ILE A 368 -10.13 -5.87 -28.38
CA ILE A 368 -11.44 -5.89 -29.07
C ILE A 368 -12.48 -6.73 -28.32
N SER A 369 -12.05 -7.80 -27.65
CA SER A 369 -12.89 -8.66 -26.81
C SER A 369 -13.47 -7.96 -25.58
N GLN A 370 -12.97 -6.77 -25.21
CA GLN A 370 -13.36 -6.02 -24.02
C GLN A 370 -14.26 -4.81 -24.30
N LYS A 371 -14.58 -4.48 -25.56
CA LYS A 371 -15.37 -3.28 -25.93
C LYS A 371 -16.68 -3.09 -25.17
N SER A 372 -17.31 -4.18 -24.73
CA SER A 372 -18.59 -4.15 -24.00
C SER A 372 -18.44 -4.54 -22.53
N LYS A 373 -17.23 -4.40 -21.97
CA LYS A 373 -16.86 -4.86 -20.62
C LYS A 373 -16.09 -3.82 -19.80
N VAL A 374 -15.76 -2.67 -20.38
CA VAL A 374 -15.04 -1.59 -19.68
C VAL A 374 -16.03 -0.75 -18.89
N LEU A 375 -15.72 -0.53 -17.62
CA LEU A 375 -16.48 0.33 -16.71
C LEU A 375 -15.69 1.62 -16.45
N ILE A 376 -16.37 2.78 -16.48
CA ILE A 376 -15.89 4.05 -15.91
C ILE A 376 -16.88 4.45 -14.81
N ASP A 377 -16.37 4.67 -13.60
CA ASP A 377 -17.16 5.03 -12.42
C ASP A 377 -18.30 4.04 -12.14
N GLY A 378 -18.01 2.75 -12.36
CA GLY A 378 -18.97 1.65 -12.22
C GLY A 378 -20.00 1.53 -13.36
N ASN A 379 -19.96 2.42 -14.35
CA ASN A 379 -20.88 2.42 -15.49
C ASN A 379 -20.25 1.82 -16.74
N LEU A 380 -20.99 0.95 -17.43
CA LEU A 380 -20.53 0.33 -18.67
C LEU A 380 -20.48 1.34 -19.82
N ILE A 381 -19.34 1.43 -20.49
CA ILE A 381 -19.18 2.24 -21.70
C ILE A 381 -19.90 1.56 -22.86
N GLY A 382 -20.67 2.34 -23.63
CA GLY A 382 -21.36 1.83 -24.81
C GLY A 382 -20.39 1.33 -25.89
N SER A 383 -20.59 0.09 -26.37
CA SER A 383 -19.71 -0.53 -27.36
C SER A 383 -19.61 0.23 -28.69
N SER A 384 -20.58 1.08 -29.01
CA SER A 384 -20.59 1.93 -30.20
C SER A 384 -19.56 3.07 -30.18
N LEU A 385 -19.00 3.39 -29.01
CA LEU A 385 -17.92 4.39 -28.89
C LEU A 385 -16.56 3.85 -29.34
N PHE A 386 -16.43 2.53 -29.49
CA PHE A 386 -15.16 1.89 -29.84
C PHE A 386 -14.96 1.76 -31.34
N VAL A 387 -13.80 2.21 -31.81
CA VAL A 387 -13.34 2.05 -33.19
C VAL A 387 -12.24 0.99 -33.22
N ASP A 388 -12.41 -0.05 -34.06
CA ASP A 388 -11.36 -1.06 -34.26
C ASP A 388 -10.14 -0.46 -34.94
N ILE A 389 -8.96 -0.88 -34.48
CA ILE A 389 -7.69 -0.52 -35.10
C ILE A 389 -7.29 -1.66 -36.03
N PRO A 390 -7.26 -1.45 -37.36
CA PRO A 390 -7.00 -2.50 -38.33
C PRO A 390 -5.67 -3.21 -38.11
N ASN A 391 -5.64 -4.49 -38.46
CA ASN A 391 -4.45 -5.35 -38.33
C ASN A 391 -3.89 -5.40 -36.89
N SER A 392 -4.76 -5.18 -35.90
CA SER A 392 -4.46 -5.24 -34.49
C SER A 392 -5.59 -5.98 -33.75
N ASN A 393 -5.33 -6.37 -32.50
CA ASN A 393 -6.33 -6.94 -31.59
C ASN A 393 -6.94 -5.87 -30.65
N TYR A 394 -6.77 -4.59 -30.99
CA TYR A 394 -7.17 -3.46 -30.17
C TYR A 394 -8.21 -2.59 -30.86
N ALA A 395 -9.01 -1.94 -30.03
CA ALA A 395 -9.91 -0.87 -30.39
C ALA A 395 -9.64 0.33 -29.48
N CYS A 396 -10.06 1.51 -29.89
CA CYS A 396 -9.95 2.70 -29.07
C CYS A 396 -11.28 3.38 -28.84
N ALA A 397 -11.40 4.10 -27.73
CA ALA A 397 -12.54 4.96 -27.43
C ALA A 397 -12.06 6.28 -26.84
N GLN A 398 -12.84 7.33 -27.07
CA GLN A 398 -12.66 8.67 -26.52
C GLN A 398 -13.88 8.98 -25.66
N VAL A 399 -13.69 9.28 -24.38
CA VAL A 399 -14.77 9.51 -23.43
C VAL A 399 -14.58 10.88 -22.78
N GLN A 400 -15.56 11.77 -22.91
CA GLN A 400 -15.56 13.01 -22.14
C GLN A 400 -16.03 12.71 -20.71
N VAL A 401 -15.32 13.21 -19.71
CA VAL A 401 -15.62 13.03 -18.30
C VAL A 401 -15.81 14.37 -17.59
N ALA A 402 -16.41 14.33 -16.40
CA ALA A 402 -16.52 15.49 -15.54
C ALA A 402 -15.16 15.81 -14.88
N GLU A 403 -15.05 16.98 -14.27
CA GLU A 403 -13.91 17.27 -13.37
C GLU A 403 -13.97 16.35 -12.13
N GLY A 404 -12.85 15.76 -11.73
CA GLY A 404 -12.73 14.98 -10.50
C GLY A 404 -11.91 13.70 -10.65
N SER A 405 -12.16 12.74 -9.74
CA SER A 405 -11.55 11.42 -9.78
C SER A 405 -12.42 10.42 -10.54
N HIS A 406 -11.78 9.55 -11.31
CA HIS A 406 -12.45 8.49 -12.05
C HIS A 406 -11.81 7.13 -11.81
N ALA A 407 -12.65 6.09 -11.75
CA ALA A 407 -12.21 4.70 -11.64
C ALA A 407 -12.51 3.94 -12.93
N ILE A 408 -11.50 3.28 -13.51
CA ILE A 408 -11.62 2.51 -14.74
C ILE A 408 -11.27 1.06 -14.45
N THR A 409 -12.15 0.13 -14.82
CA THR A 409 -11.93 -1.31 -14.61
C THR A 409 -12.30 -2.12 -15.85
N ALA A 410 -11.53 -3.16 -16.14
CA ALA A 410 -11.79 -4.13 -17.21
C ALA A 410 -11.34 -5.55 -16.82
N GLU A 411 -11.78 -6.57 -17.57
CA GLU A 411 -11.34 -7.95 -17.31
C GLU A 411 -9.93 -8.24 -17.85
N LEU A 412 -9.55 -7.56 -18.94
CA LEU A 412 -8.21 -7.63 -19.52
C LEU A 412 -7.53 -6.26 -19.50
N PRO A 413 -6.19 -6.22 -19.53
CA PRO A 413 -5.43 -4.98 -19.47
C PRO A 413 -5.71 -4.06 -20.68
N LEU A 414 -5.80 -2.77 -20.42
CA LEU A 414 -6.01 -1.69 -21.39
C LEU A 414 -5.09 -0.50 -21.06
N ALA A 415 -4.93 0.46 -21.96
CA ALA A 415 -4.32 1.75 -21.61
C ALA A 415 -5.39 2.83 -21.36
N VAL A 416 -5.09 3.71 -20.42
CA VAL A 416 -5.85 4.92 -20.09
C VAL A 416 -4.94 6.12 -20.32
N PHE A 417 -5.47 7.14 -20.99
CA PHE A 417 -4.81 8.43 -21.18
C PHE A 417 -5.76 9.52 -20.70
N ILE A 418 -5.26 10.48 -19.92
CA ILE A 418 -6.07 11.57 -19.37
C ILE A 418 -5.54 12.87 -19.94
N TYR A 419 -6.45 13.73 -20.40
CA TYR A 419 -6.09 15.05 -20.89
C TYR A 419 -7.29 15.98 -20.83
N GLY A 420 -7.04 17.27 -20.99
CA GLY A 420 -8.09 18.27 -21.05
C GLY A 420 -7.65 19.53 -21.74
N PHE A 421 -8.63 20.36 -22.06
CA PHE A 421 -8.45 21.54 -22.91
C PHE A 421 -9.22 22.75 -22.37
N ASP A 422 -8.61 23.91 -22.53
CA ASP A 422 -9.20 25.24 -22.45
C ASP A 422 -8.63 26.10 -23.60
N SER A 423 -9.06 27.35 -23.76
CA SER A 423 -8.49 28.24 -24.77
C SER A 423 -7.06 28.61 -24.38
N TYR A 424 -6.10 28.34 -25.28
CA TYR A 424 -4.67 28.47 -25.03
C TYR A 424 -4.21 27.80 -23.72
N ASN A 425 -4.76 26.62 -23.39
CA ASN A 425 -4.29 25.83 -22.26
C ASN A 425 -4.61 24.35 -22.48
N ALA A 426 -3.71 23.45 -22.10
CA ALA A 426 -4.00 22.03 -22.05
C ALA A 426 -3.29 21.31 -20.90
N TYR A 427 -3.56 20.02 -20.77
CA TYR A 427 -2.76 19.10 -19.96
C TYR A 427 -2.93 17.69 -20.52
N GLY A 428 -1.94 16.83 -20.34
CA GLY A 428 -2.11 15.40 -20.64
C GLY A 428 -1.07 14.51 -20.00
N ASN A 429 -1.47 13.31 -19.61
CA ASN A 429 -0.57 12.30 -19.04
C ASN A 429 -1.14 10.87 -19.18
N PRO A 430 -0.30 9.82 -19.12
CA PRO A 430 -0.77 8.45 -18.96
C PRO A 430 -1.59 8.30 -17.68
N GLY A 431 -2.69 7.56 -17.73
CA GLY A 431 -3.49 7.26 -16.54
C GLY A 431 -2.78 6.35 -15.53
N GLY A 432 -1.80 5.59 -15.99
CA GLY A 432 -1.02 4.64 -15.20
C GLY A 432 -0.34 3.65 -16.12
N GLN A 433 0.60 2.87 -15.58
CA GLN A 433 1.23 1.78 -16.30
C GLN A 433 1.87 0.81 -15.31
N ALA A 434 1.90 -0.46 -15.68
CA ALA A 434 2.85 -1.39 -15.08
C ALA A 434 4.28 -0.95 -15.45
N LEU A 435 5.26 -1.34 -14.65
CA LEU A 435 6.66 -0.96 -14.85
C LEU A 435 7.56 -2.19 -14.71
N GLY A 436 7.06 -3.33 -15.20
CA GLY A 436 7.86 -4.55 -15.35
C GLY A 436 9.04 -4.31 -16.27
N LYS A 437 10.16 -5.00 -16.05
CA LYS A 437 11.41 -4.82 -16.83
C LYS A 437 11.34 -5.51 -18.20
N VAL A 438 10.32 -5.17 -19.00
CA VAL A 438 9.96 -5.85 -20.25
C VAL A 438 11.03 -5.74 -21.34
N ALA A 439 11.89 -4.71 -21.30
CA ALA A 439 13.00 -4.58 -22.23
C ALA A 439 14.10 -5.64 -22.02
N LEU A 440 14.19 -6.20 -20.81
CA LEU A 440 15.19 -7.21 -20.44
C LEU A 440 14.76 -8.63 -20.79
N VAL A 441 13.48 -8.86 -21.10
CA VAL A 441 12.93 -10.19 -21.36
C VAL A 441 13.60 -10.80 -22.59
N GLN A 442 14.17 -12.00 -22.41
CA GLN A 442 14.78 -12.76 -23.51
C GLN A 442 14.16 -14.13 -23.67
N ASN A 443 13.75 -14.76 -22.56
CA ASN A 443 13.22 -16.11 -22.57
C ASN A 443 11.87 -16.14 -21.85
N LEU A 444 10.98 -16.97 -22.39
CA LEU A 444 9.69 -17.32 -21.80
C LEU A 444 9.55 -18.83 -21.92
N LYS A 445 9.21 -19.49 -20.82
CA LYS A 445 8.92 -20.91 -20.81
C LYS A 445 7.58 -21.15 -20.15
N VAL A 446 6.66 -21.78 -20.87
CA VAL A 446 5.35 -22.15 -20.32
C VAL A 446 5.29 -23.65 -20.05
N MET A 447 4.74 -24.01 -18.91
CA MET A 447 4.56 -25.40 -18.49
C MET A 447 3.19 -25.54 -17.83
N MET A 448 2.58 -26.71 -17.98
CA MET A 448 1.40 -27.05 -17.20
C MET A 448 1.77 -27.16 -15.73
N ASP A 449 0.91 -26.62 -14.88
CA ASP A 449 1.07 -26.66 -13.44
C ASP A 449 0.24 -27.80 -12.87
N ASP A 450 0.80 -29.02 -12.96
CA ASP A 450 0.09 -30.25 -12.59
C ASP A 450 -0.30 -30.31 -11.10
N GLU A 451 0.36 -29.53 -10.23
CA GLU A 451 0.04 -29.46 -8.80
C GLU A 451 -1.23 -28.63 -8.52
N GLU A 452 -1.57 -27.68 -9.39
CA GLU A 452 -2.75 -26.80 -9.24
C GLU A 452 -3.90 -27.15 -10.20
N GLN A 453 -3.76 -28.21 -10.99
CA GLN A 453 -4.89 -28.75 -11.73
C GLN A 453 -5.92 -29.33 -10.75
N GLN A 454 -7.10 -28.72 -10.71
CA GLN A 454 -8.20 -29.18 -9.89
C GLN A 454 -9.45 -29.32 -10.76
N GLU A 455 -10.03 -30.52 -10.78
CA GLU A 455 -11.31 -30.79 -11.46
C GLU A 455 -11.22 -30.60 -12.99
N ALA A 456 -11.91 -29.59 -13.53
CA ALA A 456 -11.82 -29.13 -14.92
C ALA A 456 -10.97 -27.85 -15.07
N THR A 457 -10.29 -27.42 -14.00
CA THR A 457 -9.41 -26.25 -14.02
C THR A 457 -8.00 -26.67 -14.43
N TYR A 458 -7.49 -25.99 -15.46
CA TYR A 458 -6.16 -26.20 -16.00
C TYR A 458 -5.32 -24.94 -15.80
N CYS A 459 -4.25 -25.08 -15.04
CA CYS A 459 -3.31 -24.00 -14.73
C CYS A 459 -2.01 -24.19 -15.52
N ALA A 460 -1.43 -23.08 -15.94
CA ALA A 460 -0.08 -23.03 -16.50
C ALA A 460 0.76 -21.95 -15.81
N LYS A 461 2.04 -22.26 -15.65
CA LYS A 461 3.07 -21.34 -15.15
C LYS A 461 3.98 -20.94 -16.30
N ALA A 462 4.22 -19.64 -16.41
CA ALA A 462 5.10 -19.00 -17.36
C ALA A 462 6.30 -18.41 -16.62
N LEU A 463 7.49 -18.97 -16.84
CA LEU A 463 8.74 -18.44 -16.32
C LEU A 463 9.34 -17.45 -17.32
N VAL A 464 9.60 -16.23 -16.87
CA VAL A 464 10.19 -15.14 -17.66
C VAL A 464 11.57 -14.81 -17.14
N THR A 465 12.57 -14.82 -18.03
CA THR A 465 13.95 -14.52 -17.65
C THR A 465 14.65 -13.59 -18.64
N ASP A 466 15.72 -12.96 -18.18
CA ASP A 466 16.64 -12.18 -19.00
C ASP A 466 17.62 -13.05 -19.81
N SER A 467 18.61 -12.41 -20.45
CA SER A 467 19.68 -13.05 -21.23
C SER A 467 20.59 -13.97 -20.43
N GLU A 468 20.69 -13.75 -19.12
CA GLU A 468 21.52 -14.52 -18.20
C GLU A 468 20.72 -15.66 -17.53
N ASN A 469 19.43 -15.79 -17.88
CA ASN A 469 18.44 -16.67 -17.25
C ASN A 469 18.07 -16.28 -15.82
N SER A 470 18.26 -15.01 -15.45
CA SER A 470 17.77 -14.49 -14.17
C SER A 470 16.27 -14.19 -14.26
N PRO A 471 15.47 -14.55 -13.24
CA PRO A 471 14.04 -14.31 -13.24
C PRO A 471 13.70 -12.82 -13.22
N LEU A 472 12.64 -12.44 -13.94
CA LEU A 472 12.17 -11.05 -14.02
C LEU A 472 10.83 -10.90 -13.30
N ASN A 473 10.81 -10.16 -12.20
CA ASN A 473 9.59 -9.80 -11.45
C ASN A 473 8.79 -8.68 -12.15
N GLY A 474 7.47 -8.72 -12.02
CA GLY A 474 6.56 -7.65 -12.45
C GLY A 474 6.25 -7.63 -13.95
N VAL A 475 6.67 -8.63 -14.72
CA VAL A 475 6.41 -8.72 -16.15
C VAL A 475 5.01 -9.27 -16.38
N LYS A 476 4.20 -8.54 -17.14
CA LYS A 476 2.89 -9.00 -17.59
C LYS A 476 3.05 -10.08 -18.67
N VAL A 477 2.45 -11.23 -18.43
CA VAL A 477 2.36 -12.35 -19.39
C VAL A 477 0.92 -12.50 -19.83
N ASP A 478 0.67 -12.34 -21.12
CA ASP A 478 -0.64 -12.59 -21.73
C ASP A 478 -0.80 -14.08 -22.02
N PHE A 479 -1.94 -14.65 -21.61
CA PHE A 479 -2.30 -16.05 -21.83
C PHE A 479 -3.48 -16.14 -22.79
N GLN A 480 -3.31 -16.95 -23.84
CA GLN A 480 -4.35 -17.27 -24.79
C GLN A 480 -4.51 -18.77 -24.90
N ILE A 481 -5.72 -19.26 -24.64
CA ILE A 481 -6.08 -20.66 -24.81
C ILE A 481 -6.83 -20.74 -26.12
N GLN A 482 -6.30 -21.52 -27.07
CA GLN A 482 -6.88 -21.74 -28.38
C GLN A 482 -7.28 -23.21 -28.53
N GLY A 483 -8.51 -23.47 -28.98
CA GLY A 483 -9.00 -24.83 -29.16
C GLY A 483 -10.49 -24.92 -28.93
N VAL A 484 -10.88 -25.94 -28.17
CA VAL A 484 -12.29 -26.16 -27.79
C VAL A 484 -12.70 -25.28 -26.60
N ASN A 485 -11.74 -24.84 -25.78
CA ASN A 485 -11.95 -23.99 -24.60
C ASN A 485 -11.28 -22.62 -24.78
N ASN A 486 -11.78 -21.79 -25.68
CA ASN A 486 -11.12 -20.51 -25.97
C ASN A 486 -11.21 -19.52 -24.79
N HIS A 487 -10.06 -19.11 -24.24
CA HIS A 487 -9.95 -18.13 -23.16
C HIS A 487 -8.84 -17.11 -23.43
N LEU A 488 -9.00 -15.92 -22.85
CA LEU A 488 -7.99 -14.88 -22.79
C LEU A 488 -7.81 -14.46 -21.34
N GLY A 489 -6.57 -14.24 -20.94
CA GLY A 489 -6.22 -13.76 -19.62
C GLY A 489 -4.79 -13.26 -19.56
N PHE A 490 -4.35 -12.93 -18.37
CA PHE A 490 -2.97 -12.50 -18.12
C PHE A 490 -2.57 -12.88 -16.69
N GLY A 491 -1.27 -12.95 -16.46
CA GLY A 491 -0.65 -13.04 -15.14
C GLY A 491 0.51 -12.04 -15.05
N ILE A 492 0.95 -11.75 -13.83
CA ILE A 492 2.14 -10.91 -13.58
C ILE A 492 3.16 -11.79 -12.87
N THR A 493 4.41 -11.74 -13.33
CA THR A 493 5.47 -12.54 -12.72
C THR A 493 5.78 -12.09 -11.30
N ASN A 494 6.03 -13.06 -10.42
CA ASN A 494 6.49 -12.84 -9.05
C ASN A 494 8.03 -12.69 -8.99
N GLU A 495 8.60 -12.67 -7.77
CA GLU A 495 10.06 -12.58 -7.54
C GLU A 495 10.86 -13.74 -8.17
N ASP A 496 10.24 -14.90 -8.35
CA ASP A 496 10.81 -16.07 -9.03
C ASP A 496 10.64 -16.01 -10.56
N GLY A 497 10.07 -14.92 -11.09
CA GLY A 497 9.85 -14.73 -12.52
C GLY A 497 8.68 -15.53 -13.07
N GLU A 498 7.81 -16.06 -12.21
CA GLU A 498 6.71 -16.94 -12.59
C GLU A 498 5.38 -16.18 -12.61
N ALA A 499 4.68 -16.21 -13.76
CA ALA A 499 3.30 -15.78 -13.89
C ALA A 499 2.40 -17.01 -14.09
N GLN A 500 1.27 -17.07 -13.39
CA GLN A 500 0.35 -18.19 -13.50
C GLN A 500 -0.99 -17.75 -14.07
N TYR A 501 -1.62 -18.63 -14.84
CA TYR A 501 -2.98 -18.45 -15.31
C TYR A 501 -3.73 -19.78 -15.36
N CYS A 502 -4.98 -19.77 -14.93
CA CYS A 502 -5.87 -20.93 -14.92
C CYS A 502 -7.13 -20.67 -15.73
N PHE A 503 -7.65 -21.70 -16.39
CA PHE A 503 -8.95 -21.67 -17.08
C PHE A 503 -9.75 -22.93 -16.78
N GLU A 504 -11.07 -22.84 -16.85
CA GLU A 504 -11.98 -23.98 -16.69
C GLU A 504 -12.37 -24.55 -18.07
N ALA A 505 -12.22 -25.86 -18.24
CA ALA A 505 -12.61 -26.55 -19.47
C ALA A 505 -14.13 -26.78 -19.54
N ILE A 506 -14.79 -26.15 -20.51
CA ILE A 506 -16.22 -26.30 -20.80
C ILE A 506 -16.50 -27.39 -21.87
N SER A 507 -15.47 -27.83 -22.58
CA SER A 507 -15.51 -28.81 -23.67
C SER A 507 -14.31 -29.76 -23.60
N LYS A 508 -14.52 -31.00 -24.00
CA LYS A 508 -13.45 -32.00 -24.08
C LYS A 508 -12.69 -31.84 -25.39
N GLY A 509 -11.38 -31.82 -25.34
CA GLY A 509 -10.52 -31.79 -26.50
C GLY A 509 -9.15 -31.19 -26.20
N THR A 510 -8.34 -31.11 -27.23
CA THR A 510 -7.00 -30.54 -27.17
C THR A 510 -7.08 -29.02 -27.21
N ASP A 511 -6.42 -28.36 -26.27
CA ASP A 511 -6.22 -26.90 -26.26
C ASP A 511 -4.72 -26.57 -26.32
N GLU A 512 -4.38 -25.52 -27.06
CA GLU A 512 -3.06 -24.90 -27.06
C GLU A 512 -3.08 -23.70 -26.12
N LEU A 513 -2.27 -23.74 -25.08
CA LEU A 513 -2.06 -22.63 -24.16
C LEU A 513 -0.81 -21.87 -24.57
N ILE A 514 -1.03 -20.64 -25.02
CA ILE A 514 0.00 -19.74 -25.52
C ILE A 514 0.25 -18.69 -24.44
N ALA A 515 1.46 -18.66 -23.89
CA ALA A 515 1.93 -17.54 -23.08
C ALA A 515 2.74 -16.60 -23.96
N SER A 516 2.58 -15.29 -23.78
CA SER A 516 3.35 -14.29 -24.51
C SER A 516 3.67 -13.05 -23.70
N VAL A 517 4.85 -12.48 -23.92
CA VAL A 517 5.22 -11.14 -23.47
C VAL A 517 5.37 -10.27 -24.71
N GLY A 518 4.48 -9.30 -24.88
CA GLY A 518 4.36 -8.55 -26.13
C GLY A 518 4.03 -9.47 -27.32
N THR A 519 4.57 -9.18 -28.51
CA THR A 519 4.30 -9.97 -29.73
C THR A 519 5.42 -10.92 -30.15
N SER A 520 6.62 -10.75 -29.59
CA SER A 520 7.83 -11.39 -30.10
C SER A 520 8.25 -12.63 -29.32
N ILE A 521 7.92 -12.68 -28.02
CA ILE A 521 8.35 -13.74 -27.12
C ILE A 521 7.09 -14.49 -26.70
N ARG A 522 6.98 -15.73 -27.18
CA ARG A 522 5.88 -16.62 -26.88
C ARG A 522 6.37 -18.04 -26.70
N ASP A 523 5.69 -18.77 -25.85
CA ASP A 523 5.85 -20.22 -25.72
C ASP A 523 4.47 -20.88 -25.68
N THR A 524 4.41 -22.16 -25.99
CA THR A 524 3.15 -22.88 -26.10
C THR A 524 3.26 -24.27 -25.49
N VAL A 525 2.23 -24.63 -24.74
CA VAL A 525 2.04 -25.99 -24.22
C VAL A 525 0.67 -26.49 -24.61
N THR A 526 0.58 -27.78 -24.92
CA THR A 526 -0.69 -28.43 -25.27
C THR A 526 -1.24 -29.14 -24.04
N VAL A 527 -2.55 -29.03 -23.83
CA VAL A 527 -3.27 -29.74 -22.78
C VAL A 527 -4.48 -30.47 -23.37
N GLU A 528 -4.69 -31.70 -22.91
CA GLU A 528 -5.91 -32.47 -23.20
C GLU A 528 -6.94 -32.16 -22.11
N SER A 529 -7.84 -31.25 -22.44
CA SER A 529 -8.91 -30.81 -21.54
C SER A 529 -10.05 -31.81 -21.54
N ASN A 530 -10.57 -32.14 -20.37
CA ASN A 530 -11.76 -32.98 -20.22
C ASN A 530 -12.93 -32.11 -19.76
N LYS A 531 -14.07 -32.25 -20.44
CA LYS A 531 -15.34 -31.71 -19.97
C LYS A 531 -15.86 -32.56 -18.80
N PRO A 532 -16.38 -31.95 -17.72
CA PRO A 532 -17.26 -32.64 -16.78
C PRO A 532 -18.45 -33.28 -17.51
N VAL A 533 -18.55 -34.60 -17.48
CA VAL A 533 -19.67 -35.35 -18.04
C VAL A 533 -20.35 -36.15 -16.95
N PRO A 534 -21.69 -36.31 -16.98
CA PRO A 534 -22.37 -37.17 -16.03
C PRO A 534 -21.75 -38.57 -16.04
N ALA A 535 -21.25 -39.06 -14.90
CA ALA A 535 -20.55 -40.33 -14.83
C ALA A 535 -21.22 -41.30 -13.86
N THR A 536 -21.68 -40.82 -12.71
CA THR A 536 -22.32 -41.64 -11.69
C THR A 536 -23.60 -40.99 -11.18
N ILE A 537 -24.62 -41.80 -10.93
CA ILE A 537 -25.84 -41.39 -10.23
C ILE A 537 -25.93 -42.21 -8.96
N THR A 538 -26.28 -41.57 -7.86
CA THR A 538 -26.44 -42.25 -6.57
C THR A 538 -27.65 -41.69 -5.85
N PHE A 539 -28.54 -42.57 -5.38
CA PHE A 539 -29.63 -42.16 -4.48
C PHE A 539 -29.07 -41.77 -3.12
N LEU A 540 -29.57 -40.68 -2.53
CA LEU A 540 -29.22 -40.27 -1.17
C LEU A 540 -29.68 -41.32 -0.15
N ASP A 541 -30.85 -41.91 -0.41
CA ASP A 541 -31.43 -42.99 0.38
C ASP A 541 -31.80 -44.15 -0.57
N TYR A 542 -31.26 -45.34 -0.30
CA TYR A 542 -31.54 -46.55 -1.09
C TYR A 542 -32.88 -47.20 -0.73
N VAL A 543 -33.47 -46.82 0.40
CA VAL A 543 -34.81 -47.25 0.83
C VAL A 543 -35.54 -46.06 1.43
N VAL A 544 -36.70 -45.70 0.88
CA VAL A 544 -37.55 -44.61 1.38
C VAL A 544 -38.92 -45.19 1.72
N ASN A 545 -39.41 -44.96 2.94
CA ASN A 545 -40.75 -45.38 3.34
C ASN A 545 -41.75 -44.27 2.99
N GLY A 546 -42.90 -44.65 2.44
CA GLY A 546 -43.96 -43.72 2.04
C GLY A 546 -45.33 -44.13 2.54
N ILE A 547 -46.28 -43.19 2.56
CA ILE A 547 -47.66 -43.43 2.99
C ILE A 547 -48.60 -43.41 1.78
N VAL A 548 -49.56 -44.33 1.75
CA VAL A 548 -50.60 -44.37 0.72
C VAL A 548 -51.33 -43.02 0.64
N GLY A 549 -51.34 -42.40 -0.54
CA GLY A 549 -51.99 -41.11 -0.78
C GLY A 549 -51.07 -39.90 -0.68
N GLU A 550 -49.80 -40.06 -0.32
CA GLU A 550 -48.80 -38.98 -0.30
C GLU A 550 -47.84 -39.07 -1.49
N GLU A 551 -47.31 -37.93 -1.90
CA GLU A 551 -46.27 -37.86 -2.92
C GLU A 551 -44.92 -38.16 -2.26
N ILE A 552 -44.27 -39.25 -2.68
CA ILE A 552 -43.02 -39.74 -2.12
C ILE A 552 -41.90 -39.42 -3.10
N CYS A 553 -40.84 -38.78 -2.63
CA CYS A 553 -39.71 -38.38 -3.45
C CYS A 553 -38.43 -39.17 -3.11
N LEU A 554 -37.76 -39.68 -4.15
CA LEU A 554 -36.38 -40.17 -4.08
C LEU A 554 -35.45 -39.09 -4.64
N ASN A 555 -34.48 -38.70 -3.82
CA ASN A 555 -33.44 -37.77 -4.23
C ASN A 555 -32.20 -38.54 -4.68
N ALA A 556 -31.68 -38.20 -5.84
CA ALA A 556 -30.40 -38.68 -6.34
C ALA A 556 -29.46 -37.50 -6.58
N THR A 557 -28.17 -37.80 -6.56
CA THR A 557 -27.13 -36.86 -6.99
C THR A 557 -26.43 -37.45 -8.21
N VAL A 558 -26.36 -36.65 -9.26
CA VAL A 558 -25.57 -36.93 -10.45
C VAL A 558 -24.20 -36.31 -10.22
N LEU A 559 -23.16 -37.14 -10.25
CA LEU A 559 -21.78 -36.71 -10.17
C LEU A 559 -21.09 -36.96 -11.51
N ASP A 560 -20.15 -36.07 -11.83
CA ASP A 560 -19.27 -36.24 -12.97
C ASP A 560 -18.17 -37.31 -12.72
N GLN A 561 -17.25 -37.47 -13.67
CA GLN A 561 -16.15 -38.43 -13.58
C GLN A 561 -15.13 -38.11 -12.47
N PHE A 562 -15.20 -36.90 -11.89
CA PHE A 562 -14.36 -36.42 -10.81
C PHE A 562 -15.06 -36.50 -9.45
N GLY A 563 -16.35 -36.91 -9.42
CA GLY A 563 -17.15 -37.02 -8.21
C GLY A 563 -17.82 -35.71 -7.78
N ILE A 564 -17.93 -34.74 -8.68
CA ILE A 564 -18.50 -33.41 -8.44
C ILE A 564 -19.93 -33.35 -8.97
N PRO A 565 -20.88 -32.73 -8.26
CA PRO A 565 -22.25 -32.64 -8.75
C PRO A 565 -22.38 -31.86 -10.05
N ILE A 566 -23.17 -32.38 -11.00
CA ILE A 566 -23.32 -31.79 -12.33
C ILE A 566 -24.74 -31.26 -12.54
N GLU A 567 -24.85 -29.98 -12.89
CA GLU A 567 -26.12 -29.35 -13.25
C GLU A 567 -26.59 -29.79 -14.65
N ASN A 568 -27.91 -29.85 -14.84
CA ASN A 568 -28.55 -30.09 -16.13
C ASN A 568 -28.23 -31.45 -16.76
N ALA A 569 -27.82 -32.45 -15.98
CA ALA A 569 -27.65 -33.81 -16.45
C ALA A 569 -29.02 -34.48 -16.63
N ASN A 570 -29.23 -35.11 -17.79
CA ASN A 570 -30.45 -35.84 -18.09
C ASN A 570 -30.45 -37.17 -17.33
N VAL A 571 -31.49 -37.37 -16.53
CA VAL A 571 -31.73 -38.62 -15.80
C VAL A 571 -33.12 -39.12 -16.15
N SER A 572 -33.19 -40.40 -16.51
CA SER A 572 -34.44 -41.11 -16.68
C SER A 572 -34.68 -42.06 -15.51
N PHE A 573 -35.96 -42.28 -15.19
CA PHE A 573 -36.36 -43.13 -14.07
C PHE A 573 -37.24 -44.28 -14.57
N ASP A 574 -36.97 -45.49 -14.10
CA ASP A 574 -37.82 -46.66 -14.27
C ASP A 574 -38.42 -47.02 -12.90
N VAL A 575 -39.73 -47.18 -12.83
CA VAL A 575 -40.40 -47.73 -11.63
C VAL A 575 -41.11 -49.02 -11.99
N ASN A 576 -40.67 -50.14 -11.40
CA ASN A 576 -41.24 -51.48 -11.63
C ASN A 576 -41.38 -51.88 -13.12
N GLY A 577 -40.45 -51.45 -13.99
CA GLY A 577 -40.43 -51.72 -15.43
C GLY A 577 -41.19 -50.68 -16.28
N ILE A 578 -41.61 -49.56 -15.70
CA ILE A 578 -42.30 -48.45 -16.41
C ILE A 578 -41.35 -47.26 -16.48
N PHE A 579 -41.00 -46.85 -17.70
CA PHE A 579 -40.12 -45.72 -17.96
C PHE A 579 -40.84 -44.37 -17.83
N TYR A 580 -40.25 -43.46 -17.06
CA TYR A 580 -40.71 -42.09 -16.84
C TYR A 580 -39.77 -41.09 -17.55
N LYS A 581 -40.35 -39.98 -18.02
CA LYS A 581 -39.67 -38.95 -18.84
C LYS A 581 -38.43 -38.38 -18.16
N GLU A 582 -37.43 -38.04 -18.97
CA GLU A 582 -36.18 -37.38 -18.56
C GLU A 582 -36.43 -36.11 -17.74
N LYS A 583 -35.71 -36.00 -16.62
CA LYS A 583 -35.57 -34.80 -15.79
C LYS A 583 -34.10 -34.37 -15.79
N THR A 584 -33.86 -33.08 -15.56
CA THR A 584 -32.52 -32.50 -15.44
C THR A 584 -32.17 -32.22 -13.98
N SER A 585 -30.92 -32.47 -13.58
CA SER A 585 -30.41 -32.12 -12.24
C SER A 585 -30.28 -30.60 -12.03
N ASP A 586 -30.34 -30.16 -10.77
CA ASP A 586 -30.17 -28.76 -10.34
C ASP A 586 -28.69 -28.35 -10.19
N GLU A 587 -28.44 -27.09 -9.79
CA GLU A 587 -27.09 -26.50 -9.64
C GLU A 587 -26.17 -27.28 -8.68
N ASN A 588 -26.74 -28.11 -7.81
CA ASN A 588 -26.01 -28.96 -6.86
C ASN A 588 -25.97 -30.43 -7.34
N GLY A 589 -26.22 -30.67 -8.62
CA GLY A 589 -26.33 -31.99 -9.23
C GLY A 589 -27.42 -32.86 -8.63
N LYS A 590 -28.40 -32.30 -7.91
CA LYS A 590 -29.48 -33.06 -7.29
C LYS A 590 -30.66 -33.18 -8.24
N ILE A 591 -31.34 -34.31 -8.15
CA ILE A 591 -32.56 -34.58 -8.91
C ILE A 591 -33.52 -35.40 -8.06
N ALA A 592 -34.80 -35.06 -8.12
CA ALA A 592 -35.84 -35.74 -7.37
C ALA A 592 -36.84 -36.44 -8.30
N PHE A 593 -37.07 -37.73 -8.05
CA PHE A 593 -38.20 -38.47 -8.61
C PHE A 593 -39.31 -38.53 -7.56
N CYS A 594 -40.45 -37.89 -7.82
CA CYS A 594 -41.59 -37.85 -6.91
C CYS A 594 -42.79 -38.59 -7.50
N LYS A 595 -43.46 -39.40 -6.68
CA LYS A 595 -44.61 -40.20 -7.10
C LYS A 595 -45.65 -40.30 -5.99
N LEU A 596 -46.90 -39.99 -6.32
CA LEU A 596 -48.07 -40.35 -5.53
C LEU A 596 -48.38 -41.84 -5.68
N SER A 597 -48.40 -42.61 -4.59
CA SER A 597 -48.80 -44.02 -4.59
C SER A 597 -50.16 -44.20 -3.91
N ASP A 598 -51.11 -44.83 -4.60
CA ASP A 598 -52.47 -45.10 -4.12
C ASP A 598 -52.64 -46.52 -3.56
N GLN A 599 -51.57 -47.32 -3.52
CA GLN A 599 -51.55 -48.69 -3.02
C GLN A 599 -50.33 -48.97 -2.13
N GLU A 600 -50.51 -49.87 -1.16
CA GLU A 600 -49.42 -50.40 -0.33
C GLU A 600 -48.52 -51.34 -1.13
N GLY A 601 -47.22 -51.33 -0.84
CA GLY A 601 -46.24 -52.21 -1.46
C GLY A 601 -44.91 -51.53 -1.76
N ASP A 602 -43.90 -52.35 -2.08
CA ASP A 602 -42.58 -51.89 -2.47
C ASP A 602 -42.56 -51.52 -3.98
N LEU A 603 -42.06 -50.33 -4.29
CA LEU A 603 -41.77 -49.87 -5.65
C LEU A 603 -40.26 -49.87 -5.86
N GLU A 604 -39.76 -50.67 -6.79
CA GLU A 604 -38.36 -50.64 -7.22
C GLU A 604 -38.18 -49.48 -8.21
N VAL A 605 -37.28 -48.54 -7.87
CA VAL A 605 -36.98 -47.36 -8.69
C VAL A 605 -35.53 -47.43 -9.15
N LYS A 606 -35.33 -47.45 -10.47
CA LYS A 606 -34.02 -47.35 -11.11
C LYS A 606 -33.84 -45.99 -11.75
N ALA A 607 -32.65 -45.43 -11.65
CA ALA A 607 -32.29 -44.18 -12.30
C ALA A 607 -31.11 -44.41 -13.25
N TYR A 608 -31.22 -43.85 -14.46
CA TYR A 608 -30.24 -43.98 -15.52
C TYR A 608 -29.70 -42.61 -15.93
N ILE A 609 -28.38 -42.53 -16.12
CA ILE A 609 -27.71 -41.44 -16.82
C ILE A 609 -27.39 -41.92 -18.24
N ASP A 610 -27.80 -41.16 -19.26
CA ASP A 610 -27.42 -41.33 -20.67
C ASP A 610 -27.39 -42.82 -21.13
N ASP A 611 -28.41 -43.58 -20.72
CA ASP A 611 -28.69 -44.98 -21.05
C ASP A 611 -27.69 -46.07 -20.59
N ASN A 612 -26.68 -45.80 -19.74
CA ASN A 612 -25.64 -46.80 -19.41
C ASN A 612 -25.25 -46.99 -17.93
N THR A 613 -25.39 -45.99 -17.05
CA THR A 613 -25.05 -46.14 -15.63
C THR A 613 -26.34 -46.18 -14.80
N GLU A 614 -26.57 -47.29 -14.07
CA GLU A 614 -27.78 -47.50 -13.27
C GLU A 614 -27.49 -47.49 -11.76
N THR A 615 -28.43 -46.93 -10.99
CA THR A 615 -28.55 -47.16 -9.54
C THR A 615 -29.99 -47.52 -9.23
N GLU A 616 -30.21 -48.33 -8.20
CA GLU A 616 -31.54 -48.77 -7.76
C GLU A 616 -31.82 -48.35 -6.31
N ALA A 617 -33.08 -48.06 -6.02
CA ALA A 617 -33.61 -47.80 -4.70
C ALA A 617 -35.03 -48.39 -4.58
N THR A 618 -35.54 -48.54 -3.36
CA THR A 618 -36.88 -49.06 -3.10
C THR A 618 -37.72 -48.04 -2.34
N ILE A 619 -38.95 -47.78 -2.81
CA ILE A 619 -39.96 -47.05 -2.05
C ILE A 619 -40.91 -48.04 -1.40
N SER A 620 -40.92 -48.15 -0.07
CA SER A 620 -41.81 -49.03 0.68
C SER A 620 -43.05 -48.27 1.14
N VAL A 621 -44.21 -48.49 0.49
CA VAL A 621 -45.46 -47.78 0.79
C VAL A 621 -46.29 -48.56 1.80
N VAL A 622 -46.54 -47.96 2.97
CA VAL A 622 -47.33 -48.53 4.08
C VAL A 622 -48.50 -47.59 4.44
N SER A 623 -49.61 -48.09 4.99
CA SER A 623 -50.63 -47.21 5.58
C SER A 623 -50.38 -47.00 7.08
N VAL A 624 -50.37 -45.76 7.57
CA VAL A 624 -50.41 -45.47 9.01
C VAL A 624 -51.21 -44.21 9.30
N LEU A 625 -51.92 -44.26 10.45
CA LEU A 625 -52.64 -43.21 11.16
C LEU A 625 -51.93 -41.84 11.16
N GLU A 626 -52.73 -40.76 11.11
CA GLU A 626 -52.29 -39.35 11.17
C GLU A 626 -51.12 -39.09 12.13
N ASN A 627 -50.06 -38.47 11.61
CA ASN A 627 -48.89 -38.04 12.36
C ASN A 627 -49.24 -36.77 13.16
N LEU A 628 -49.11 -36.84 14.48
CA LEU A 628 -49.21 -35.66 15.34
C LEU A 628 -47.93 -34.81 15.19
N THR A 629 -48.04 -33.55 14.80
CA THR A 629 -46.91 -32.64 14.56
C THR A 629 -46.98 -31.38 15.42
N VAL A 630 -45.84 -30.70 15.55
CA VAL A 630 -45.74 -29.35 16.11
C VAL A 630 -45.57 -28.38 14.96
N ASP A 631 -46.43 -27.37 14.88
CA ASP A 631 -46.45 -26.42 13.76
C ASP A 631 -45.63 -25.17 14.06
N LYS A 632 -45.70 -24.65 15.30
CA LYS A 632 -45.01 -23.40 15.69
C LYS A 632 -44.50 -23.43 17.12
N PHE A 633 -43.37 -22.75 17.32
CA PHE A 633 -42.84 -22.38 18.61
C PHE A 633 -42.98 -20.86 18.78
N LEU A 634 -43.64 -20.41 19.85
CA LEU A 634 -43.91 -19.01 20.11
C LEU A 634 -43.21 -18.54 21.39
N LEU A 635 -42.57 -17.37 21.33
CA LEU A 635 -42.12 -16.65 22.50
C LEU A 635 -43.22 -15.72 22.98
N VAL A 636 -43.52 -15.75 24.28
CA VAL A 636 -44.65 -15.02 24.86
C VAL A 636 -44.19 -14.20 26.07
N ASP A 637 -44.64 -12.95 26.15
CA ASP A 637 -44.59 -12.15 27.37
C ASP A 637 -45.73 -12.62 28.28
N ALA A 638 -45.38 -13.42 29.29
CA ALA A 638 -46.32 -14.00 30.23
C ALA A 638 -47.04 -12.95 31.09
N LYS A 639 -46.35 -11.85 31.43
CA LYS A 639 -46.91 -10.77 32.25
C LYS A 639 -47.99 -9.99 31.50
N ARG A 640 -47.79 -9.77 30.21
CA ARG A 640 -48.78 -9.10 29.33
C ARG A 640 -49.75 -10.07 28.67
N ASN A 641 -49.46 -11.37 28.74
CA ASN A 641 -50.18 -12.44 28.07
C ASN A 641 -50.24 -12.26 26.54
N THR A 642 -49.15 -11.75 25.95
CA THR A 642 -49.04 -11.40 24.52
C THR A 642 -47.89 -12.12 23.83
N ILE A 643 -48.13 -12.59 22.61
CA ILE A 643 -47.09 -13.19 21.76
C ILE A 643 -46.08 -12.12 21.37
N ILE A 644 -44.78 -12.40 21.54
CA ILE A 644 -43.68 -11.54 21.12
C ILE A 644 -43.33 -11.85 19.65
N ARG A 645 -43.01 -13.11 19.36
CA ARG A 645 -42.67 -13.60 18.01
C ARG A 645 -42.77 -15.12 17.91
N GLU A 646 -42.80 -15.65 16.69
CA GLU A 646 -42.44 -17.04 16.40
C GLU A 646 -40.91 -17.19 16.51
N ILE A 647 -40.45 -18.33 17.06
CA ILE A 647 -39.03 -18.69 17.14
C ILE A 647 -38.75 -19.84 16.17
N LYS A 648 -37.75 -19.65 15.32
CA LYS A 648 -37.24 -20.65 14.38
C LYS A 648 -35.88 -21.19 14.82
N ASP A 649 -35.47 -22.32 14.26
CA ASP A 649 -34.16 -22.89 14.53
C ASP A 649 -33.03 -21.90 14.13
N ASN A 650 -32.07 -21.74 15.03
CA ASN A 650 -30.95 -20.80 14.99
C ASN A 650 -31.32 -19.31 15.10
N ASP A 651 -32.53 -18.97 15.57
CA ASP A 651 -32.88 -17.58 15.85
C ASP A 651 -31.96 -16.96 16.92
N LYS A 652 -31.56 -15.71 16.69
CA LYS A 652 -30.84 -14.87 17.67
C LYS A 652 -31.76 -13.78 18.20
N ILE A 653 -31.85 -13.66 19.52
CA ILE A 653 -32.75 -12.73 20.22
C ILE A 653 -31.91 -11.81 21.09
N ALA A 654 -31.95 -10.51 20.79
CA ALA A 654 -31.24 -9.51 21.57
C ALA A 654 -31.80 -9.42 22.99
N TYR A 655 -30.96 -9.59 24.01
CA TYR A 655 -31.39 -9.57 25.40
C TYR A 655 -32.08 -8.26 25.79
N SER A 656 -31.64 -7.11 25.26
CA SER A 656 -32.26 -5.81 25.52
C SER A 656 -33.75 -5.77 25.14
N SER A 657 -34.17 -6.54 24.14
CA SER A 657 -35.56 -6.59 23.66
C SER A 657 -36.51 -7.33 24.62
N ILE A 658 -35.96 -8.17 25.51
CA ILE A 658 -36.74 -9.06 26.39
C ILE A 658 -36.39 -8.96 27.88
N LYS A 659 -35.33 -8.23 28.27
CA LYS A 659 -34.76 -8.21 29.64
C LYS A 659 -35.74 -7.85 30.78
N ASN A 660 -36.83 -7.14 30.46
CA ASN A 660 -37.83 -6.69 31.43
C ASN A 660 -39.16 -7.46 31.32
N MET A 661 -39.17 -8.60 30.64
CA MET A 661 -40.34 -9.45 30.42
C MET A 661 -40.19 -10.76 31.20
N GLU A 662 -41.31 -11.28 31.70
CA GLU A 662 -41.39 -12.67 32.16
C GLU A 662 -41.79 -13.50 30.94
N LEU A 663 -40.94 -14.43 30.51
CA LEU A 663 -41.10 -15.12 29.22
C LEU A 663 -41.64 -16.53 29.39
N SER A 664 -42.46 -16.97 28.45
CA SER A 664 -42.88 -18.37 28.30
C SER A 664 -42.69 -18.82 26.85
N LEU A 665 -42.54 -20.13 26.65
CA LEU A 665 -42.52 -20.76 25.34
C LEU A 665 -43.81 -21.53 25.15
N VAL A 666 -44.50 -21.28 24.04
CA VAL A 666 -45.79 -21.92 23.71
C VAL A 666 -45.64 -22.72 22.43
N VAL A 667 -46.19 -23.93 22.44
CA VAL A 667 -46.23 -24.83 21.28
C VAL A 667 -47.62 -24.82 20.68
N ILE A 668 -47.70 -24.60 19.38
CA ILE A 668 -48.93 -24.73 18.60
C ILE A 668 -48.89 -26.03 17.82
N SER A 669 -49.97 -26.81 17.95
CA SER A 669 -50.27 -27.94 17.09
C SER A 669 -51.70 -27.77 16.57
N GLU A 670 -51.87 -27.82 15.26
CA GLU A 670 -53.15 -27.66 14.55
C GLU A 670 -53.96 -28.97 14.53
N SER A 671 -53.36 -30.10 14.94
CA SER A 671 -54.02 -31.39 15.01
C SER A 671 -54.97 -31.49 16.22
N GLU A 672 -56.27 -31.66 15.97
CA GLU A 672 -57.30 -31.90 16.99
C GLU A 672 -57.07 -33.21 17.78
N MET A 673 -56.18 -34.07 17.29
CA MET A 673 -55.85 -35.37 17.89
C MET A 673 -54.73 -35.28 18.93
N VAL A 674 -54.10 -34.11 19.14
CA VAL A 674 -53.08 -33.93 20.20
C VAL A 674 -53.75 -33.76 21.55
N GLY A 675 -53.56 -34.74 22.43
CA GLY A 675 -54.07 -34.74 23.80
C GLY A 675 -53.04 -34.31 24.85
N SER A 676 -51.74 -34.31 24.55
CA SER A 676 -50.70 -33.70 25.38
C SER A 676 -49.41 -33.43 24.61
N ILE A 677 -48.58 -32.51 25.09
CA ILE A 677 -47.23 -32.24 24.56
C ILE A 677 -46.20 -32.34 25.69
N LYS A 678 -45.17 -33.18 25.50
CA LYS A 678 -43.96 -33.17 26.32
C LYS A 678 -43.03 -32.08 25.80
N MET A 679 -42.70 -31.11 26.65
CA MET A 679 -41.80 -30.01 26.31
C MET A 679 -40.53 -30.09 27.17
N GLU A 680 -39.38 -29.83 26.57
CA GLU A 680 -38.07 -29.91 27.20
C GLU A 680 -37.24 -28.70 26.77
N LEU A 681 -36.81 -27.85 27.72
CA LEU A 681 -35.92 -26.72 27.47
C LEU A 681 -34.57 -27.00 28.11
N GLU A 682 -33.56 -27.25 27.28
CA GLU A 682 -32.15 -27.24 27.68
C GLU A 682 -31.62 -25.81 27.56
N SER A 683 -30.96 -25.31 28.61
CA SER A 683 -30.41 -23.95 28.66
C SER A 683 -28.94 -23.99 29.06
N PHE A 684 -28.11 -23.33 28.26
CA PHE A 684 -26.64 -23.27 28.38
C PHE A 684 -26.21 -21.88 28.88
N THR A 685 -26.85 -21.40 29.94
CA THR A 685 -26.84 -19.98 30.35
C THR A 685 -25.84 -19.64 31.47
N GLN A 686 -25.12 -20.62 32.00
CA GLN A 686 -24.33 -20.45 33.23
C GLN A 686 -22.82 -20.37 33.03
N CYS A 687 -22.33 -20.73 31.85
CA CYS A 687 -20.98 -20.57 31.29
C CYS A 687 -20.81 -21.59 30.14
N ASN A 688 -19.89 -21.37 29.20
CA ASN A 688 -19.64 -22.32 28.09
C ASN A 688 -19.20 -23.73 28.54
N THR A 689 -18.86 -23.90 29.82
CA THR A 689 -18.40 -25.17 30.41
C THR A 689 -19.34 -25.72 31.50
N CYS A 690 -20.45 -25.03 31.78
CA CYS A 690 -21.37 -25.39 32.83
C CYS A 690 -22.35 -26.46 32.33
N PRO A 691 -22.76 -27.45 33.16
CA PRO A 691 -23.78 -28.41 32.76
C PRO A 691 -25.07 -27.69 32.36
N PRO A 692 -25.72 -28.05 31.24
CA PRO A 692 -26.97 -27.43 30.83
C PRO A 692 -28.05 -27.65 31.88
N SER A 693 -28.89 -26.64 32.10
CA SER A 693 -30.06 -26.77 32.95
C SER A 693 -31.25 -27.21 32.10
N LEU A 694 -31.93 -28.28 32.53
CA LEU A 694 -33.03 -28.90 31.80
C LEU A 694 -34.35 -28.67 32.56
N HIS A 695 -35.30 -28.03 31.90
CA HIS A 695 -36.68 -27.92 32.38
C HIS A 695 -37.59 -28.81 31.52
N GLN A 696 -38.46 -29.60 32.14
CA GLN A 696 -39.37 -30.50 31.43
C GLN A 696 -40.78 -30.40 32.00
N ILE A 697 -41.79 -30.42 31.12
CA ILE A 697 -43.20 -30.44 31.50
C ILE A 697 -44.01 -31.31 30.53
N ILE A 698 -45.17 -31.77 31.01
CA ILE A 698 -46.23 -32.37 30.19
C ILE A 698 -47.44 -31.45 30.30
N GLU A 699 -47.82 -30.80 29.20
CA GLU A 699 -49.02 -30.00 29.17
C GLU A 699 -50.14 -30.76 28.43
N ASN A 700 -51.32 -30.80 29.03
CA ASN A 700 -52.45 -31.63 28.61
C ASN A 700 -53.59 -30.81 27.99
N ILE A 701 -53.49 -29.48 28.03
CA ILE A 701 -54.52 -28.56 27.59
C ILE A 701 -53.86 -27.45 26.76
N ALA A 702 -54.38 -27.20 25.57
CA ALA A 702 -53.94 -26.05 24.76
C ALA A 702 -54.43 -24.72 25.40
N PRO A 703 -53.61 -23.66 25.41
CA PRO A 703 -52.29 -23.54 24.79
C PRO A 703 -51.19 -24.29 25.56
N TYR A 704 -50.37 -25.08 24.85
CA TYR A 704 -49.31 -25.88 25.48
C TYR A 704 -48.13 -24.98 25.86
N ALA A 705 -48.10 -24.49 27.10
CA ALA A 705 -47.09 -23.56 27.60
C ALA A 705 -46.03 -24.26 28.47
N LEU A 706 -44.75 -23.94 28.25
CA LEU A 706 -43.61 -24.56 28.93
C LEU A 706 -43.65 -24.41 30.46
N TYR A 707 -44.09 -23.26 30.97
CA TYR A 707 -44.22 -23.03 32.42
C TYR A 707 -45.67 -23.18 32.91
N GLY A 708 -46.58 -23.64 32.04
CA GLY A 708 -48.01 -23.74 32.28
C GLY A 708 -48.77 -22.42 32.16
N ASP A 709 -50.10 -22.50 32.22
CA ASP A 709 -51.00 -21.36 32.31
C ASP A 709 -52.07 -21.56 33.41
N ILE A 710 -52.59 -20.46 33.94
CA ILE A 710 -53.70 -20.48 34.89
C ILE A 710 -54.84 -19.65 34.32
N LYS A 711 -55.92 -20.31 33.88
CA LYS A 711 -57.09 -19.67 33.27
C LYS A 711 -56.72 -18.83 32.04
N GLY A 712 -55.76 -19.29 31.24
CA GLY A 712 -55.29 -18.59 30.05
C GLY A 712 -54.29 -17.46 30.32
N ASN A 713 -53.83 -17.27 31.57
CA ASN A 713 -52.68 -16.40 31.87
C ASN A 713 -51.42 -17.26 31.95
N TYR A 714 -50.46 -17.03 31.05
CA TYR A 714 -49.20 -17.78 31.04
C TYR A 714 -48.39 -17.50 32.31
N LEU A 715 -47.71 -18.54 32.80
CA LEU A 715 -46.63 -18.38 33.77
C LEU A 715 -45.32 -18.14 33.00
N GLY A 716 -44.46 -17.29 33.53
CA GLY A 716 -43.22 -16.89 32.89
C GLY A 716 -42.00 -17.06 33.77
N TYR A 717 -40.85 -17.09 33.12
CA TYR A 717 -39.54 -17.13 33.75
C TYR A 717 -38.61 -16.11 33.09
N ASN A 718 -37.58 -15.66 33.81
CA ASN A 718 -36.59 -14.74 33.25
C ASN A 718 -35.54 -15.54 32.48
N PHE A 719 -35.45 -15.31 31.17
CA PHE A 719 -34.40 -15.94 30.36
C PHE A 719 -33.12 -15.11 30.47
N LEU A 720 -31.98 -15.79 30.55
CA LEU A 720 -30.66 -15.16 30.60
C LEU A 720 -29.97 -15.28 29.23
N PRO A 721 -28.97 -14.46 28.93
CA PRO A 721 -28.14 -14.70 27.75
C PRO A 721 -27.48 -16.07 27.76
N GLY A 722 -27.53 -16.75 26.63
CA GLY A 722 -27.04 -18.11 26.42
C GLY A 722 -27.74 -18.84 25.28
N ASP A 723 -27.27 -20.04 24.99
CA ASP A 723 -27.88 -20.94 24.02
C ASP A 723 -29.02 -21.74 24.68
N TYR A 724 -30.07 -21.98 23.90
CA TYR A 724 -31.23 -22.74 24.31
C TYR A 724 -31.58 -23.77 23.25
N LYS A 725 -31.96 -24.96 23.69
CA LYS A 725 -32.55 -25.99 22.86
C LYS A 725 -33.92 -26.36 23.40
N PHE A 726 -34.95 -26.07 22.62
CA PHE A 726 -36.34 -26.33 22.97
C PHE A 726 -36.89 -27.47 22.12
N THR A 727 -37.29 -28.56 22.78
CA THR A 727 -37.88 -29.74 22.17
C THR A 727 -39.35 -29.85 22.57
N ALA A 728 -40.21 -30.20 21.62
CA ALA A 728 -41.60 -30.56 21.86
C ALA A 728 -41.97 -31.89 21.17
N THR A 729 -42.65 -32.78 21.89
CA THR A 729 -43.12 -34.07 21.38
C THR A 729 -44.63 -34.20 21.68
N PRO A 730 -45.50 -34.20 20.66
CA PRO A 730 -46.94 -34.34 20.86
C PRO A 730 -47.34 -35.82 21.05
N TYR A 731 -48.44 -36.04 21.77
CA TYR A 731 -49.02 -37.35 22.05
C TYR A 731 -50.54 -37.31 21.88
N GLN A 732 -51.09 -38.42 21.41
CA GLN A 732 -52.50 -38.50 21.03
C GLN A 732 -53.47 -38.29 22.20
N PHE A 733 -53.09 -38.72 23.39
CA PHE A 733 -53.92 -38.62 24.59
C PHE A 733 -53.16 -37.92 25.71
N ARG A 734 -53.90 -37.56 26.77
CA ARG A 734 -53.36 -36.88 27.95
C ARG A 734 -52.31 -37.73 28.65
N GLY A 735 -51.31 -37.08 29.23
CA GLY A 735 -50.28 -37.70 30.07
C GLY A 735 -49.25 -38.51 29.28
N GLN A 736 -48.89 -38.10 28.06
CA GLN A 736 -47.96 -38.82 27.16
C GLN A 736 -48.44 -40.23 26.79
N THR A 737 -49.75 -40.40 26.56
CA THR A 737 -50.33 -41.70 26.21
C THR A 737 -50.89 -41.70 24.78
N GLY A 738 -51.11 -42.88 24.21
CA GLY A 738 -51.50 -43.04 22.79
C GLY A 738 -50.30 -42.95 21.84
N ASN A 739 -50.57 -42.68 20.57
CA ASN A 739 -49.49 -42.56 19.57
C ASN A 739 -48.62 -41.34 19.88
N GLN A 740 -47.31 -41.55 19.89
CA GLN A 740 -46.32 -40.49 19.96
C GLN A 740 -46.15 -39.87 18.56
N GLY A 741 -46.25 -38.55 18.49
CA GLY A 741 -46.02 -37.80 17.27
C GLY A 741 -44.56 -37.48 16.98
N VAL A 742 -44.34 -36.70 15.94
CA VAL A 742 -43.00 -36.28 15.50
C VAL A 742 -42.42 -35.32 16.53
N ARG A 743 -41.24 -35.67 17.04
CA ARG A 743 -40.46 -34.80 17.93
C ARG A 743 -39.87 -33.65 17.11
N SER A 744 -40.23 -32.42 17.46
CA SER A 744 -39.66 -31.20 16.88
C SER A 744 -38.71 -30.53 17.87
N SER A 745 -37.61 -29.97 17.39
CA SER A 745 -36.64 -29.24 18.21
C SER A 745 -36.18 -27.99 17.49
N ILE A 746 -36.00 -26.91 18.24
CA ILE A 746 -35.34 -25.67 17.79
C ILE A 746 -34.20 -25.33 18.73
N ASN A 747 -33.12 -24.79 18.18
CA ASN A 747 -32.06 -24.13 18.91
C ASN A 747 -32.22 -22.62 18.72
N PHE A 748 -32.00 -21.83 19.75
CA PHE A 748 -31.99 -20.37 19.63
C PHE A 748 -31.04 -19.77 20.65
N GLU A 749 -30.51 -18.60 20.33
CA GLU A 749 -29.57 -17.86 21.17
C GLU A 749 -30.27 -16.62 21.72
N ILE A 750 -30.14 -16.38 23.02
CA ILE A 750 -30.38 -15.05 23.59
C ILE A 750 -29.00 -14.43 23.78
N PHE A 751 -28.64 -13.44 22.97
CA PHE A 751 -27.31 -12.82 23.04
C PHE A 751 -27.38 -11.49 23.77
N TYR A 752 -26.32 -11.17 24.51
CA TYR A 752 -26.19 -9.88 25.17
C TYR A 752 -25.68 -8.83 24.18
N ASP A 753 -26.55 -7.89 23.80
CA ASP A 753 -26.34 -6.95 22.69
C ASP A 753 -25.69 -5.61 23.12
N SER A 754 -25.04 -5.57 24.29
CA SER A 754 -24.26 -4.41 24.76
C SER A 754 -22.80 -4.55 24.31
N MET A 755 -22.18 -3.45 23.87
CA MET A 755 -20.79 -3.42 23.38
C MET A 755 -19.88 -2.51 24.21
N ILE A 756 -18.56 -2.73 24.11
CA ILE A 756 -17.52 -1.81 24.59
C ILE A 756 -17.24 -0.78 23.48
N GLU A 757 -17.28 0.52 23.79
CA GLU A 757 -17.03 1.58 22.81
C GLU A 757 -15.53 1.85 22.62
N SER A 758 -14.78 1.88 23.71
CA SER A 758 -13.34 2.19 23.69
C SER A 758 -12.68 1.91 25.04
N PHE A 759 -11.35 2.02 25.09
CA PHE A 759 -10.58 2.04 26.34
C PHE A 759 -9.92 3.40 26.52
N THR A 760 -9.87 3.89 27.76
CA THR A 760 -9.14 5.11 28.11
C THR A 760 -8.06 4.79 29.13
N LEU A 761 -6.83 5.21 28.84
CA LEU A 761 -5.76 5.25 29.82
C LEU A 761 -5.98 6.45 30.75
N VAL A 762 -6.01 6.18 32.05
CA VAL A 762 -6.28 7.14 33.12
C VAL A 762 -5.06 7.26 34.01
N ASN A 763 -4.69 8.49 34.36
CA ASN A 763 -3.75 8.75 35.44
C ASN A 763 -4.49 8.54 36.77
N ALA A 764 -4.25 7.42 37.42
CA ALA A 764 -4.89 7.04 38.68
C ALA A 764 -4.34 7.79 39.90
N THR A 765 -3.49 8.80 39.70
CA THR A 765 -2.97 9.65 40.77
C THR A 765 -3.78 10.93 40.93
N ASP A 766 -4.42 11.39 39.85
CA ASP A 766 -5.25 12.60 39.82
C ASP A 766 -6.59 12.39 39.10
N ASP A 767 -6.93 11.13 38.81
CA ASP A 767 -8.15 10.64 38.15
C ASP A 767 -8.45 11.28 36.79
N LYS A 768 -7.41 11.76 36.09
CA LYS A 768 -7.57 12.39 34.77
C LYS A 768 -7.30 11.41 33.63
N ASP A 769 -8.16 11.48 32.62
CA ASP A 769 -7.97 10.79 31.35
C ASP A 769 -6.68 11.30 30.67
N ILE A 770 -5.85 10.38 30.19
CA ILE A 770 -4.63 10.66 29.43
C ILE A 770 -4.93 10.57 27.94
N VAL A 771 -5.38 9.40 27.48
CA VAL A 771 -5.60 9.12 26.05
C VAL A 771 -6.56 7.94 25.86
N THR A 772 -7.34 7.96 24.79
CA THR A 772 -8.10 6.79 24.33
C THR A 772 -7.16 5.81 23.62
N LEU A 773 -7.09 4.58 24.11
CA LEU A 773 -6.25 3.53 23.54
C LEU A 773 -6.87 2.98 22.25
N LYS A 774 -6.04 2.83 21.21
CA LYS A 774 -6.41 2.25 19.91
C LYS A 774 -5.54 1.04 19.61
N ASP A 775 -6.04 0.13 18.79
CA ASP A 775 -5.26 -1.03 18.33
C ASP A 775 -4.00 -0.58 17.56
N GLY A 776 -2.87 -1.18 17.89
CA GLY A 776 -1.54 -0.83 17.37
C GLY A 776 -0.88 0.42 17.98
N ALA A 777 -1.50 1.10 18.96
CA ALA A 777 -0.95 2.35 19.50
C ALA A 777 0.35 2.14 20.29
N THR A 778 1.29 3.10 20.21
CA THR A 778 2.46 3.17 21.11
C THR A 778 2.29 4.34 22.08
N ILE A 779 2.40 4.07 23.38
CA ILE A 779 2.15 5.01 24.46
C ILE A 779 3.45 5.32 25.20
N ASP A 780 3.89 6.58 25.13
CA ASP A 780 5.04 7.08 25.87
C ASP A 780 4.60 7.62 27.24
N LEU A 781 5.01 6.93 28.31
CA LEU A 781 4.70 7.30 29.69
C LEU A 781 5.86 8.01 30.40
N SER A 782 6.92 8.39 29.68
CA SER A 782 8.11 9.06 30.23
C SER A 782 7.83 10.36 30.98
N THR A 783 6.73 11.05 30.66
CA THR A 783 6.31 12.31 31.30
C THR A 783 5.48 12.12 32.57
N TYR A 784 5.15 10.88 32.94
CA TYR A 784 4.25 10.53 34.05
C TYR A 784 4.97 9.74 35.17
N LYS A 785 6.09 10.28 35.68
CA LYS A 785 6.83 9.62 36.78
C LYS A 785 6.03 9.51 38.07
N ASP A 786 6.22 8.37 38.75
CA ASP A 786 5.59 8.00 40.03
C ASP A 786 4.05 8.05 39.98
N LYS A 787 3.51 8.21 38.77
CA LYS A 787 2.09 8.10 38.50
C LYS A 787 1.78 6.63 38.31
N LYS A 788 0.66 6.25 38.88
CA LYS A 788 0.06 4.95 38.62
C LYS A 788 -1.03 5.14 37.60
N PHE A 789 -1.24 4.12 36.77
CA PHE A 789 -2.20 4.17 35.68
C PHE A 789 -3.35 3.21 35.94
N ASN A 790 -4.49 3.53 35.38
CA ASN A 790 -5.62 2.63 35.27
C ASN A 790 -6.17 2.67 33.84
N ILE A 791 -6.92 1.65 33.46
CA ILE A 791 -7.54 1.56 32.15
C ILE A 791 -9.03 1.44 32.37
N ARG A 792 -9.79 2.44 31.90
CA ARG A 792 -11.25 2.45 31.96
C ARG A 792 -11.81 1.89 30.66
N ALA A 793 -12.74 0.94 30.76
CA ALA A 793 -13.60 0.56 29.63
C ALA A 793 -14.77 1.55 29.53
N ASN A 794 -14.99 2.11 28.34
CA ASN A 794 -16.11 3.00 28.07
C ASN A 794 -17.25 2.21 27.43
N VAL A 795 -18.46 2.46 27.90
CA VAL A 795 -19.69 1.79 27.47
C VAL A 795 -20.80 2.83 27.27
N PRO A 796 -21.82 2.54 26.43
CA PRO A 796 -22.88 3.51 26.15
C PRO A 796 -23.65 3.90 27.43
N HIS A 797 -23.94 5.21 27.57
CA HIS A 797 -24.52 5.86 28.77
C HIS A 797 -25.84 5.28 29.32
N ASN A 798 -26.47 4.34 28.61
CA ASN A 798 -27.81 3.82 28.91
C ASN A 798 -27.87 2.28 29.09
N GLN A 799 -26.74 1.59 29.05
CA GLN A 799 -26.71 0.11 28.96
C GLN A 799 -26.14 -0.62 30.20
N THR A 800 -25.53 0.08 31.15
CA THR A 800 -24.89 -0.54 32.33
C THR A 800 -25.89 -0.94 33.41
N GLN A 801 -26.50 -2.11 33.25
CA GLN A 801 -27.26 -2.79 34.33
C GLN A 801 -26.51 -3.99 34.94
N GLY A 802 -25.34 -4.34 34.39
CA GLY A 802 -24.55 -5.52 34.80
C GLY A 802 -23.10 -5.20 35.21
N GLY A 803 -22.12 -5.57 34.39
CA GLY A 803 -20.69 -5.33 34.64
C GLY A 803 -19.82 -5.57 33.41
N VAL A 804 -18.53 -5.29 33.49
CA VAL A 804 -17.55 -5.52 32.40
C VAL A 804 -16.37 -6.32 32.93
N GLU A 805 -16.03 -7.41 32.24
CA GLU A 805 -14.76 -8.10 32.42
C GLU A 805 -13.72 -7.44 31.53
N ILE A 806 -12.63 -6.95 32.11
CA ILE A 806 -11.50 -6.35 31.41
C ILE A 806 -10.27 -7.22 31.70
N SER A 807 -9.61 -7.68 30.64
CA SER A 807 -8.40 -8.48 30.70
C SER A 807 -7.25 -7.76 30.00
N ILE A 808 -6.12 -7.63 30.68
CA ILE A 808 -4.84 -7.21 30.10
C ILE A 808 -3.86 -8.37 30.17
N SER A 809 -3.08 -8.54 29.11
CA SER A 809 -1.97 -9.50 29.03
C SER A 809 -0.74 -8.86 28.40
N GLY A 810 0.45 -9.39 28.68
CA GLY A 810 1.74 -8.79 28.33
C GLY A 810 2.65 -8.67 29.57
N PRO A 811 3.36 -7.54 29.77
CA PRO A 811 4.13 -7.30 30.99
C PRO A 811 3.27 -7.28 32.27
N VAL A 812 2.02 -6.82 32.17
CA VAL A 812 1.00 -6.97 33.22
C VAL A 812 -0.06 -7.95 32.73
N ASN A 813 -0.34 -8.96 33.55
CA ASN A 813 -1.42 -9.90 33.31
C ASN A 813 -2.44 -9.78 34.43
N LEU A 814 -3.66 -9.39 34.09
CA LEU A 814 -4.77 -9.25 35.03
C LEU A 814 -6.10 -9.40 34.29
N SER A 815 -7.05 -10.10 34.88
CA SER A 815 -8.47 -9.99 34.52
C SER A 815 -9.23 -9.44 35.72
N GLN A 816 -10.11 -8.48 35.49
CA GLN A 816 -10.93 -7.83 36.51
C GLN A 816 -12.36 -7.70 36.03
N PHE A 817 -13.31 -7.99 36.92
CA PHE A 817 -14.74 -7.80 36.67
C PHE A 817 -15.25 -6.60 37.46
N GLU A 818 -15.61 -5.53 36.75
CA GLU A 818 -16.13 -4.30 37.34
C GLU A 818 -17.64 -4.14 37.19
N LYS A 819 -18.27 -3.55 38.19
CA LYS A 819 -19.74 -3.50 38.34
C LYS A 819 -20.30 -2.09 38.47
N VAL A 820 -19.45 -1.14 38.81
CA VAL A 820 -19.83 0.23 39.13
C VAL A 820 -18.96 1.13 38.27
N GLU A 821 -19.56 2.14 37.64
CA GLU A 821 -18.78 3.14 36.91
C GLU A 821 -17.99 4.01 37.90
N PRO A 822 -16.72 4.30 37.62
CA PRO A 822 -15.98 3.99 36.39
C PRO A 822 -15.50 2.52 36.28
N LEU A 823 -15.70 1.89 35.11
CA LEU A 823 -15.35 0.49 34.86
C LEU A 823 -13.83 0.33 34.66
N ALA A 824 -13.09 0.29 35.77
CA ALA A 824 -11.64 0.39 35.81
C ALA A 824 -10.92 -0.97 36.00
N LEU A 825 -9.97 -1.30 35.12
CA LEU A 825 -9.22 -2.56 35.13
C LEU A 825 -8.50 -2.84 36.47
N PHE A 826 -7.94 -1.81 37.11
CA PHE A 826 -7.28 -1.97 38.41
C PHE A 826 -8.17 -1.57 39.59
N THR A 827 -9.49 -1.49 39.38
CA THR A 827 -10.53 -1.09 40.35
C THR A 827 -10.54 0.40 40.69
N ASP A 828 -11.61 0.87 41.34
CA ASP A 828 -11.75 2.22 41.90
C ASP A 828 -12.52 2.17 43.24
N VAL A 829 -12.47 3.26 44.02
CA VAL A 829 -13.32 3.46 45.19
C VAL A 829 -14.07 4.78 45.08
N GLY A 830 -15.26 4.74 44.48
CA GLY A 830 -16.13 5.92 44.37
C GLY A 830 -15.61 6.93 43.35
N GLY A 831 -14.96 6.46 42.28
CA GLY A 831 -14.37 7.27 41.23
C GLY A 831 -12.88 7.57 41.40
N ASP A 832 -12.29 7.26 42.56
CA ASP A 832 -10.84 7.34 42.82
C ASP A 832 -10.16 6.06 42.32
N TYR A 833 -9.39 6.17 41.23
CA TYR A 833 -8.87 5.00 40.53
C TYR A 833 -7.72 4.36 41.32
N THR A 834 -7.78 3.05 41.55
CA THR A 834 -6.62 2.33 42.07
C THR A 834 -5.61 2.15 40.95
N GLY A 835 -4.45 2.78 41.06
CA GLY A 835 -3.45 2.71 39.99
C GLY A 835 -2.47 1.54 40.12
N LYS A 836 -1.94 1.10 38.96
CA LYS A 836 -0.79 0.19 38.87
C LYS A 836 0.28 0.77 37.93
N GLU A 837 1.52 0.33 38.10
CA GLU A 837 2.56 0.60 37.09
C GLU A 837 2.30 -0.25 35.84
N LEU A 838 2.57 0.33 34.67
CA LEU A 838 2.55 -0.35 33.38
C LEU A 838 4.00 -0.40 32.87
N PRO A 839 4.76 -1.48 33.09
CA PRO A 839 6.11 -1.63 32.54
C PRO A 839 6.16 -1.51 31.02
N GLU A 840 7.36 -1.28 30.46
CA GLU A 840 7.55 -1.28 29.01
C GLU A 840 7.21 -2.63 28.39
N GLY A 841 6.68 -2.59 27.17
CA GLY A 841 6.39 -3.77 26.35
C GLY A 841 5.00 -3.77 25.72
N GLU A 842 4.72 -4.83 24.97
CA GLU A 842 3.47 -5.01 24.25
C GLU A 842 2.37 -5.58 25.15
N TYR A 843 1.21 -4.96 25.11
CA TYR A 843 0.01 -5.35 25.84
C TYR A 843 -1.10 -5.74 24.87
N THR A 844 -1.87 -6.77 25.25
CA THR A 844 -3.16 -7.08 24.64
C THR A 844 -4.24 -6.85 25.69
N LEU A 845 -5.20 -5.99 25.38
CA LEU A 845 -6.32 -5.61 26.23
C LEU A 845 -7.63 -6.08 25.59
N SER A 846 -8.47 -6.76 26.35
CA SER A 846 -9.76 -7.31 25.92
C SER A 846 -10.82 -6.94 26.96
N ALA A 847 -12.05 -6.63 26.53
CA ALA A 847 -13.17 -6.52 27.45
C ALA A 847 -14.48 -7.01 26.87
N SER A 848 -15.31 -7.57 27.74
CA SER A 848 -16.66 -8.05 27.44
C SER A 848 -17.66 -7.51 28.46
N ALA A 849 -18.78 -6.98 27.99
CA ALA A 849 -19.88 -6.53 28.84
C ALA A 849 -20.79 -7.70 29.23
N TYR A 850 -21.35 -7.66 30.44
CA TYR A 850 -22.21 -8.71 30.99
C TYR A 850 -23.53 -8.14 31.51
N PRO A 851 -24.63 -8.91 31.42
CA PRO A 851 -25.97 -8.50 31.83
C PRO A 851 -26.17 -8.34 33.34
N PHE A 852 -25.35 -8.96 34.19
CA PHE A 852 -25.56 -8.99 35.65
C PHE A 852 -24.33 -8.61 36.45
N PRO A 853 -24.49 -7.92 37.61
CA PRO A 853 -23.38 -7.50 38.48
C PRO A 853 -22.89 -8.62 39.42
N SER A 854 -22.95 -9.90 39.06
CA SER A 854 -22.48 -11.01 39.92
C SER A 854 -21.10 -11.52 39.51
N SER A 855 -20.18 -11.65 40.47
CA SER A 855 -18.77 -12.11 40.27
C SER A 855 -18.63 -13.63 40.04
N SER A 856 -19.72 -14.29 39.67
CA SER A 856 -19.80 -15.70 39.33
C SER A 856 -20.37 -15.74 37.93
N PHE A 857 -19.65 -16.36 36.98
CA PHE A 857 -19.84 -16.44 35.52
C PHE A 857 -21.25 -16.82 34.98
N ARG A 858 -22.34 -16.42 35.62
CA ARG A 858 -23.71 -16.70 35.17
C ARG A 858 -24.12 -15.68 34.11
N GLY A 859 -24.13 -16.14 32.87
CA GLY A 859 -24.53 -15.40 31.66
C GLY A 859 -23.39 -15.34 30.66
N ILE A 860 -23.67 -15.70 29.40
CA ILE A 860 -22.73 -15.45 28.29
C ILE A 860 -22.65 -13.93 28.08
N GLY A 861 -21.44 -13.37 28.18
CA GLY A 861 -21.18 -11.95 27.94
C GLY A 861 -21.36 -11.56 26.48
N GLY A 862 -21.35 -10.25 26.20
CA GLY A 862 -21.29 -9.73 24.83
C GLY A 862 -19.94 -10.02 24.17
N GLU A 863 -19.85 -9.76 22.86
CA GLU A 863 -18.61 -9.93 22.11
C GLU A 863 -17.43 -9.19 22.77
N SER A 864 -16.25 -9.82 22.76
CA SER A 864 -15.04 -9.23 23.31
C SER A 864 -14.47 -8.18 22.37
N TYR A 865 -14.30 -6.95 22.87
CA TYR A 865 -13.54 -5.91 22.20
C TYR A 865 -12.07 -6.00 22.59
N THR A 866 -11.18 -6.25 21.63
CA THR A 866 -9.75 -6.50 21.87
C THR A 866 -8.88 -5.52 21.09
N ILE A 867 -7.88 -4.94 21.75
CA ILE A 867 -6.84 -4.08 21.16
C ILE A 867 -5.44 -4.51 21.63
N LYS A 868 -4.43 -4.17 20.85
CA LYS A 868 -3.01 -4.28 21.22
C LYS A 868 -2.39 -2.89 21.30
N PHE A 869 -1.51 -2.65 22.27
CA PHE A 869 -0.74 -1.40 22.36
C PHE A 869 0.62 -1.64 23.01
N ASN A 870 1.58 -0.77 22.76
CA ASN A 870 2.93 -0.84 23.31
C ASN A 870 3.18 0.31 24.30
N VAL A 871 3.92 0.07 25.40
CA VAL A 871 4.29 1.10 26.39
C VAL A 871 5.80 1.31 26.39
N ILE A 872 6.25 2.57 26.44
CA ILE A 872 7.66 2.98 26.52
C ILE A 872 7.90 4.05 27.62
N HIS A 873 9.09 4.07 28.23
CA HIS A 873 9.58 4.99 29.27
C HIS A 873 10.97 5.54 28.93
N ASN A 874 11.04 6.48 27.97
CA ASN A 874 12.31 7.05 27.52
C ASN A 874 13.00 7.91 28.61
N SER A 875 14.09 7.42 29.23
CA SER A 875 15.03 8.23 30.04
C SER A 875 16.26 8.61 29.19
N LYS A 876 16.55 9.91 29.01
CA LYS A 876 17.68 10.36 28.18
C LYS A 876 18.47 11.53 28.78
N VAL A 877 19.76 11.61 28.43
CA VAL A 877 20.56 12.82 28.66
C VAL A 877 20.30 13.79 27.51
N ASP A 878 19.79 14.97 27.82
CA ASP A 878 19.41 15.97 26.81
C ASP A 878 20.56 16.92 26.48
N LYS A 879 21.46 17.16 27.44
CA LYS A 879 22.49 18.21 27.32
C LYS A 879 23.72 17.93 28.18
N LEU A 880 24.89 18.26 27.65
CA LEU A 880 26.15 18.35 28.39
C LEU A 880 26.60 19.81 28.46
N THR A 881 27.08 20.26 29.61
CA THR A 881 27.54 21.63 29.85
C THR A 881 28.93 21.60 30.47
N LEU A 882 29.87 22.36 29.91
CA LEU A 882 31.17 22.62 30.51
C LEU A 882 31.01 23.68 31.61
N VAL A 883 31.55 23.41 32.80
CA VAL A 883 31.37 24.24 34.00
C VAL A 883 32.74 24.65 34.55
N ASN A 884 32.84 25.90 34.98
CA ASN A 884 33.96 26.39 35.79
C ASN A 884 33.77 25.90 37.22
N ALA A 885 34.59 24.95 37.66
CA ALA A 885 34.46 24.33 38.96
C ALA A 885 35.11 25.12 40.10
N ASP A 886 35.81 26.23 39.81
CA ASP A 886 36.30 27.14 40.86
C ASP A 886 35.26 28.24 41.18
N THR A 887 34.25 28.46 40.31
CA THR A 887 33.20 29.48 40.49
C THR A 887 31.77 28.95 40.39
N ASP A 888 31.59 27.67 40.09
CA ASP A 888 30.32 26.99 39.82
C ASP A 888 29.47 27.56 38.67
N GLU A 889 30.08 28.35 37.78
CA GLU A 889 29.38 28.98 36.65
C GLU A 889 29.46 28.15 35.36
N ASP A 890 28.35 28.07 34.63
CA ASP A 890 28.28 27.42 33.32
C ASP A 890 29.12 28.21 32.29
N ILE A 891 29.97 27.51 31.52
CA ILE A 891 30.84 28.11 30.50
C ILE A 891 30.19 28.02 29.12
N MET A 892 29.89 26.80 28.66
CA MET A 892 29.31 26.54 27.34
C MET A 892 28.68 25.14 27.24
N PRO A 893 27.68 24.92 26.39
CA PRO A 893 27.24 23.57 26.02
C PRO A 893 28.36 22.79 25.33
N LEU A 894 28.46 21.49 25.63
CA LEU A 894 29.42 20.57 25.02
C LEU A 894 28.68 19.70 24.00
N ILE A 895 28.92 19.97 22.72
CA ILE A 895 28.35 19.23 21.58
C ILE A 895 29.46 18.57 20.76
N GLU A 896 29.11 17.69 19.82
CA GLU A 896 30.07 16.99 18.95
C GLU A 896 31.01 17.98 18.24
N GLY A 897 32.32 17.77 18.37
CA GLY A 897 33.37 18.60 17.80
C GLY A 897 33.74 19.86 18.60
N SER A 898 33.18 20.06 19.80
CA SER A 898 33.50 21.26 20.63
C SER A 898 35.00 21.42 20.88
N ASN A 899 35.47 22.67 20.98
CA ASN A 899 36.86 22.99 21.30
C ASN A 899 36.96 23.81 22.60
N ILE A 900 37.78 23.35 23.54
CA ILE A 900 38.06 24.01 24.81
C ILE A 900 39.46 24.61 24.73
N ASP A 901 39.53 25.94 24.66
CA ASP A 901 40.78 26.68 24.58
C ASP A 901 41.46 26.84 25.95
N LEU A 902 42.59 26.17 26.12
CA LEU A 902 43.41 26.22 27.32
C LEU A 902 44.05 27.60 27.53
N ASN A 903 44.22 28.46 26.52
CA ASN A 903 44.70 29.83 26.79
C ASN A 903 43.74 30.64 27.66
N ARG A 904 42.44 30.33 27.57
CA ARG A 904 41.39 30.95 28.36
C ARG A 904 41.15 30.26 29.71
N TYR A 905 41.46 28.96 29.81
CA TYR A 905 41.11 28.12 30.97
C TYR A 905 42.28 27.35 31.61
N LYS A 906 43.54 27.66 31.28
CA LYS A 906 44.75 26.95 31.77
C LYS A 906 44.86 26.88 33.30
N ASP A 907 44.36 27.89 34.00
CA ASP A 907 44.40 28.00 35.46
C ASP A 907 43.01 27.78 36.10
N VAL A 908 42.03 27.35 35.29
CA VAL A 908 40.65 27.09 35.73
C VAL A 908 40.43 25.58 35.82
N LYS A 909 39.93 25.10 36.96
CA LYS A 909 39.50 23.70 37.05
C LYS A 909 38.14 23.55 36.39
N LEU A 910 38.02 22.55 35.52
CA LEU A 910 36.82 22.31 34.73
C LEU A 910 36.08 21.07 35.22
N ASN A 911 34.76 21.06 35.02
CA ASN A 911 33.89 19.89 35.18
C ASN A 911 32.89 19.86 34.01
N ILE A 912 32.26 18.71 33.77
CA ILE A 912 31.23 18.54 32.74
C ILE A 912 29.98 18.02 33.43
N ARG A 913 28.92 18.81 33.39
CA ARG A 913 27.60 18.49 33.95
C ARG A 913 26.71 17.91 32.87
N ALA A 914 26.06 16.79 33.17
CA ALA A 914 25.00 16.23 32.36
C ALA A 914 23.63 16.63 32.90
N GLU A 915 22.78 17.11 32.01
CA GLU A 915 21.38 17.45 32.26
C GLU A 915 20.52 16.44 31.48
N GLY A 916 19.74 15.64 32.20
CA GLY A 916 18.78 14.70 31.60
C GLY A 916 17.34 15.06 31.93
N LYS A 917 16.40 14.63 31.08
CA LYS A 917 14.96 14.62 31.35
C LYS A 917 14.47 13.18 31.39
N GLY A 918 13.46 12.94 32.22
CA GLY A 918 13.02 11.60 32.59
C GLY A 918 13.32 11.41 34.07
N GLU A 919 12.27 11.45 34.87
CA GLU A 919 12.42 11.79 36.27
C GLU A 919 12.92 10.55 37.09
N GLN A 920 13.07 9.37 36.45
CA GLN A 920 13.67 8.14 37.02
C GLN A 920 15.21 8.10 36.90
N LEU A 921 15.85 9.12 36.31
CA LEU A 921 17.31 9.22 36.23
C LEU A 921 17.94 9.23 37.63
N ALA A 922 18.53 8.10 38.02
CA ALA A 922 19.10 7.88 39.35
C ALA A 922 20.63 7.90 39.35
N ALA A 923 21.26 7.68 38.20
CA ALA A 923 22.69 7.87 38.04
C ALA A 923 23.05 8.18 36.58
N ILE A 924 24.19 8.83 36.37
CA ILE A 924 24.84 8.94 35.07
C ILE A 924 26.24 8.36 35.19
N ALA A 925 26.55 7.33 34.41
CA ALA A 925 27.93 6.91 34.22
C ALA A 925 28.57 7.74 33.11
N PHE A 926 29.66 8.40 33.44
CA PHE A 926 30.53 9.11 32.53
C PHE A 926 31.72 8.22 32.19
N GLN A 927 32.00 8.08 30.92
CA GLN A 927 33.20 7.44 30.39
C GLN A 927 33.87 8.41 29.43
N LEU A 928 34.88 9.12 29.95
CA LEU A 928 35.79 9.94 29.18
C LEU A 928 36.94 9.07 28.70
N SER A 929 37.25 9.16 27.41
CA SER A 929 38.35 8.44 26.78
C SER A 929 39.09 9.36 25.80
N GLY A 930 40.31 8.98 25.41
CA GLY A 930 41.16 9.77 24.50
C GLY A 930 42.44 10.25 25.19
N ALA A 931 42.72 11.55 25.15
CA ALA A 931 43.93 12.15 25.72
C ALA A 931 44.08 11.90 27.22
N LYS A 932 42.96 11.75 27.95
CA LYS A 932 42.93 11.19 29.29
C LYS A 932 41.67 10.37 29.49
N ASN A 933 41.85 9.16 30.01
CA ASN A 933 40.73 8.28 30.32
C ASN A 933 40.26 8.52 31.76
N TYR A 934 38.94 8.61 31.94
CA TYR A 934 38.32 8.76 33.25
C TYR A 934 36.92 8.17 33.24
N VAL A 935 36.60 7.36 34.23
CA VAL A 935 35.27 6.76 34.39
C VAL A 935 34.73 7.15 35.76
N TRP A 936 33.49 7.60 35.81
CA TRP A 936 32.79 7.98 37.03
C TRP A 936 31.32 7.64 36.92
N THR A 937 30.67 7.36 38.04
CA THR A 937 29.21 7.24 38.08
C THR A 937 28.71 8.17 39.15
N GLU A 938 28.02 9.23 38.72
CA GLU A 938 27.42 10.18 39.64
C GLU A 938 25.98 9.75 39.91
N ARG A 939 25.63 9.66 41.20
CA ARG A 939 24.33 9.14 41.66
C ARG A 939 23.46 10.22 42.29
N LYS A 940 23.96 11.45 42.39
CA LYS A 940 23.21 12.58 42.92
C LYS A 940 23.35 13.79 42.00
N ALA A 941 22.23 14.45 41.71
CA ALA A 941 22.26 15.71 40.97
C ALA A 941 22.91 16.82 41.82
N PRO A 942 23.73 17.70 41.22
CA PRO A 942 24.05 17.79 39.78
C PRO A 942 24.99 16.67 39.29
N TYR A 943 24.61 15.97 38.20
CA TYR A 943 25.39 14.86 37.67
C TYR A 943 26.63 15.38 36.94
N ALA A 944 27.79 15.32 37.59
CA ALA A 944 29.04 15.87 37.05
C ALA A 944 30.14 14.81 36.96
N ILE A 945 30.93 14.84 35.89
CA ILE A 945 31.94 13.81 35.63
C ILE A 945 32.99 13.70 36.74
N PHE A 946 33.34 14.79 37.43
CA PHE A 946 34.28 14.75 38.54
C PHE A 946 33.60 14.84 39.92
N GLY A 947 32.27 14.77 39.97
CA GLY A 947 31.44 14.89 41.18
C GLY A 947 31.34 16.31 41.72
N ASP A 948 30.66 16.44 42.87
CA ASP A 948 30.46 17.68 43.62
C ASP A 948 30.63 17.46 45.14
N PHE A 949 30.78 18.53 45.91
CA PHE A 949 30.73 18.51 47.37
C PHE A 949 29.45 19.21 47.86
N GLN A 950 28.70 18.52 48.72
CA GLN A 950 27.43 19.00 49.31
C GLN A 950 26.31 19.32 48.30
N GLY A 951 26.43 18.98 47.01
CA GLY A 951 25.40 19.22 45.99
C GLY A 951 25.39 20.62 45.37
N VAL A 952 26.42 21.45 45.64
CA VAL A 952 26.44 22.85 45.17
C VAL A 952 27.80 23.29 44.62
N ASP A 953 28.92 22.71 45.07
CA ASP A 953 30.29 23.09 44.69
C ASP A 953 30.94 21.98 43.85
N TYR A 954 31.29 22.26 42.59
CA TYR A 954 31.81 21.25 41.66
C TYR A 954 33.26 20.88 41.96
N ASN A 955 33.57 19.58 41.97
CA ASN A 955 34.97 19.15 42.01
C ASN A 955 35.59 19.30 40.62
N GLY A 956 36.57 20.19 40.46
CA GLY A 956 37.19 20.43 39.16
C GLY A 956 38.51 19.71 38.92
N LYS A 957 38.85 19.45 37.65
CA LYS A 957 40.20 19.04 37.23
C LYS A 957 40.71 19.88 36.07
N TYR A 958 42.03 20.03 35.99
CA TYR A 958 42.67 20.57 34.79
C TYR A 958 42.63 19.53 33.67
N LEU A 959 42.03 19.90 32.54
CA LEU A 959 42.05 19.09 31.33
C LEU A 959 43.38 19.31 30.61
N GLN A 960 43.95 18.23 30.07
CA GLN A 960 45.18 18.29 29.29
C GLN A 960 44.84 18.43 27.81
N GLU A 961 45.78 18.93 27.03
CA GLU A 961 45.63 19.03 25.58
C GLU A 961 45.41 17.65 24.92
N GLY A 962 44.52 17.60 23.94
CA GLY A 962 44.24 16.46 23.10
C GLY A 962 42.75 16.25 22.79
N VAL A 963 42.45 15.15 22.14
CA VAL A 963 41.08 14.77 21.72
C VAL A 963 40.45 13.88 22.78
N TYR A 964 39.20 14.16 23.11
CA TYR A 964 38.42 13.45 24.10
C TYR A 964 37.13 12.93 23.48
N ASN A 965 36.70 11.75 23.91
CA ASN A 965 35.39 11.17 23.67
C ASN A 965 34.72 10.99 25.04
N LEU A 966 33.57 11.61 25.24
CA LEU A 966 32.77 11.48 26.44
C LEU A 966 31.47 10.76 26.12
N MET A 967 31.36 9.52 26.60
CA MET A 967 30.10 8.78 26.61
C MET A 967 29.45 8.93 27.98
N VAL A 968 28.16 9.27 28.00
CA VAL A 968 27.34 9.34 29.20
C VAL A 968 26.17 8.38 29.09
N THR A 969 26.07 7.47 30.04
CA THR A 969 25.00 6.47 30.10
C THR A 969 24.08 6.80 31.27
N PRO A 970 22.82 7.20 31.02
CA PRO A 970 21.84 7.37 32.08
C PRO A 970 21.39 6.02 32.62
N PHE A 971 21.18 5.95 33.93
CA PHE A 971 20.62 4.80 34.63
C PHE A 971 19.34 5.21 35.35
N ASN A 972 18.33 4.36 35.27
CA ASN A 972 17.13 4.53 36.08
C ASN A 972 17.38 4.08 37.55
N SER A 973 16.38 4.26 38.41
CA SER A 973 16.41 3.83 39.83
C SER A 973 16.64 2.34 40.04
N ASN A 974 16.40 1.51 39.03
CA ASN A 974 16.63 0.06 39.04
C ASN A 974 18.04 -0.33 38.55
N ASN A 975 18.92 0.65 38.27
CA ASN A 975 20.24 0.48 37.64
C ASN A 975 20.20 -0.11 36.21
N GLU A 976 19.08 0.03 35.49
CA GLU A 976 19.01 -0.34 34.08
C GLU A 976 19.58 0.80 33.22
N LYS A 977 20.33 0.43 32.17
CA LYS A 977 20.98 1.38 31.27
C LYS A 977 20.00 1.85 30.21
N ALA A 978 19.82 3.16 30.11
CA ALA A 978 19.20 3.77 28.94
C ALA A 978 20.26 4.07 27.86
N GLU A 979 19.80 4.55 26.70
CA GLU A 979 20.65 4.79 25.54
C GLU A 979 21.81 5.75 25.87
N PRO A 980 23.07 5.40 25.56
CA PRO A 980 24.23 6.24 25.87
C PRO A 980 24.32 7.43 24.91
N PHE A 981 24.52 8.62 25.46
CA PHE A 981 24.80 9.84 24.69
C PHE A 981 26.32 10.06 24.61
N THR A 982 26.87 10.29 23.42
CA THR A 982 28.33 10.42 23.23
C THR A 982 28.69 11.73 22.53
N VAL A 983 29.73 12.40 23.02
CA VAL A 983 30.28 13.63 22.43
C VAL A 983 31.80 13.55 22.34
N ASN A 984 32.38 13.78 21.16
CA ASN A 984 33.79 14.03 20.98
C ASN A 984 34.09 15.54 21.06
N PHE A 985 35.17 15.92 21.74
CA PHE A 985 35.62 17.30 21.85
C PHE A 985 37.14 17.38 21.94
N THR A 986 37.70 18.55 21.68
CA THR A 986 39.14 18.80 21.73
C THR A 986 39.46 19.83 22.81
N VAL A 987 40.58 19.63 23.49
CA VAL A 987 41.13 20.59 24.46
C VAL A 987 42.52 20.96 23.95
N GLY A 988 42.87 22.24 23.88
CA GLY A 988 44.19 22.63 23.39
C GLY A 988 44.49 24.11 23.55
N TYR A 989 45.75 24.50 23.37
CA TYR A 989 46.14 25.92 23.45
C TYR A 989 45.92 26.57 22.09
N GLY A 990 44.83 27.32 21.93
CA GLY A 990 44.58 28.05 20.69
C GLY A 990 45.57 29.20 20.56
N ILE A 991 46.55 29.10 19.64
CA ILE A 991 47.46 30.20 19.25
C ILE A 991 46.71 31.53 19.24
N GLY A 992 47.09 32.41 20.16
CA GLY A 992 46.30 33.54 20.59
C GLY A 992 46.04 34.58 19.50
N GLU A 993 44.84 35.14 19.61
CA GLU A 993 44.37 36.38 19.02
C GLU A 993 44.04 36.36 17.52
N ASN A 994 42.84 35.87 17.19
CA ASN A 994 41.76 36.72 16.66
C ASN A 994 40.44 35.95 16.47
N LEU A 995 39.76 35.54 17.55
CA LEU A 995 38.33 35.19 17.51
C LEU A 995 37.57 35.77 18.72
N ARG A 996 37.54 37.10 18.77
CA ARG A 996 36.37 37.93 19.13
C ARG A 996 36.74 39.41 18.97
N LYS A 997 36.79 39.88 17.73
CA LYS A 997 36.14 41.16 17.43
C LYS A 997 34.76 40.83 16.90
N SER A 998 33.80 41.70 17.19
CA SER A 998 32.43 41.58 16.76
C SER A 998 32.35 41.11 15.30
N TYR A 999 31.43 40.17 15.06
CA TYR A 999 31.01 39.72 13.74
C TYR A 999 30.30 40.87 13.02
N GLU A 1000 31.04 41.91 12.66
CA GLU A 1000 30.54 43.00 11.85
C GLU A 1000 31.39 43.33 10.62
N ASP A 1001 32.61 42.79 10.44
CA ASP A 1001 33.34 42.97 9.17
C ASP A 1001 34.49 41.94 9.00
N LEU A 1002 34.40 41.02 8.03
CA LEU A 1002 35.50 40.43 7.22
C LEU A 1002 34.95 39.35 6.25
N SER A 1003 35.28 39.48 4.96
CA SER A 1003 34.64 38.77 3.85
C SER A 1003 35.16 37.35 3.61
N GLN A 1004 34.32 36.33 3.87
CA GLN A 1004 34.44 35.03 3.21
C GLN A 1004 34.05 35.20 1.74
N LYS A 1005 34.96 34.92 0.81
CA LYS A 1005 34.59 34.68 -0.60
C LYS A 1005 34.46 33.18 -0.81
N GLU A 1006 33.24 32.68 -0.62
CA GLU A 1006 32.80 31.51 -1.36
C GLU A 1006 32.52 31.98 -2.80
N GLY A 1007 33.06 31.28 -3.79
CA GLY A 1007 32.89 31.63 -5.20
C GLY A 1007 31.42 31.49 -5.61
N ILE A 1008 30.78 32.63 -5.91
CA ILE A 1008 29.45 32.76 -6.50
C ILE A 1008 29.63 32.97 -8.02
N PHE A 1009 28.87 32.23 -8.83
CA PHE A 1009 28.48 32.54 -10.22
C PHE A 1009 26.97 32.92 -10.14
N ASP A 1010 26.44 34.01 -10.71
CA ASP A 1010 26.52 34.44 -12.12
C ASP A 1010 26.40 35.95 -12.40
N GLU A 1011 26.95 36.30 -13.58
CA GLU A 1011 26.81 37.38 -14.60
C GLU A 1011 26.16 38.77 -14.35
N ILE A 1012 26.52 39.90 -15.00
CA ILE A 1012 27.64 40.48 -15.79
C ILE A 1012 27.34 42.01 -15.82
N VAL A 1013 28.30 42.91 -15.54
CA VAL A 1013 28.60 44.12 -16.36
C VAL A 1013 30.07 44.51 -16.15
N ASP A 1014 30.88 44.15 -17.15
CA ASP A 1014 32.06 44.83 -17.71
C ASP A 1014 32.90 45.76 -16.80
N GLN A 1015 34.07 45.27 -16.35
CA GLN A 1015 35.37 45.90 -16.61
C GLN A 1015 36.56 45.06 -16.10
N HIS A 1016 37.40 44.66 -17.06
CA HIS A 1016 38.83 44.28 -16.98
C HIS A 1016 39.23 43.00 -16.20
N ASP A 1017 39.50 41.97 -17.02
CA ASP A 1017 40.50 40.90 -16.89
C ASP A 1017 41.34 40.86 -15.60
N ILE A 1018 41.01 39.90 -14.74
CA ILE A 1018 42.00 39.18 -13.94
C ILE A 1018 41.58 37.70 -13.95
N GLU A 1019 42.26 36.87 -14.74
CA GLU A 1019 42.18 35.40 -14.61
C GLU A 1019 42.59 35.02 -13.19
N ILE A 1020 41.65 34.54 -12.39
CA ILE A 1020 41.93 34.02 -11.06
C ILE A 1020 42.40 32.57 -11.24
N GLU A 1021 43.70 32.33 -11.16
CA GLU A 1021 44.24 30.97 -11.07
C GLU A 1021 43.60 30.25 -9.85
N GLN A 1022 43.02 29.07 -10.06
CA GLN A 1022 42.33 28.31 -9.01
C GLN A 1022 43.10 27.05 -8.58
N LEU A 1023 42.88 26.60 -7.35
CA LEU A 1023 43.44 25.36 -6.81
C LEU A 1023 42.96 24.16 -7.65
N THR A 1024 43.90 23.52 -8.35
CA THR A 1024 43.61 22.47 -9.34
C THR A 1024 44.11 21.11 -8.86
N ILE A 1025 43.32 20.06 -9.02
CA ILE A 1025 43.64 18.72 -8.50
C ILE A 1025 43.47 17.71 -9.64
N PHE A 1026 44.53 16.97 -9.97
CA PHE A 1026 44.58 15.96 -11.03
C PHE A 1026 44.78 14.57 -10.42
N PRO A 1027 43.71 13.80 -10.19
CA PRO A 1027 43.84 12.39 -9.85
C PRO A 1027 44.45 11.62 -11.02
N GLN A 1028 45.47 10.79 -10.78
CA GLN A 1028 46.09 9.89 -11.76
C GLN A 1028 45.92 8.42 -11.31
N PRO A 1029 44.74 7.81 -11.55
CA PRO A 1029 44.40 6.49 -11.01
C PRO A 1029 45.36 5.38 -11.45
N SER A 1030 45.88 5.46 -12.69
CA SER A 1030 46.86 4.49 -13.22
C SER A 1030 48.20 4.46 -12.48
N LYS A 1031 48.47 5.46 -11.63
CA LYS A 1031 49.67 5.55 -10.79
C LYS A 1031 49.37 5.60 -9.29
N ASN A 1032 48.09 5.49 -8.90
CA ASN A 1032 47.63 5.61 -7.52
C ASN A 1032 48.21 6.86 -6.83
N LEU A 1033 48.01 8.04 -7.41
CA LEU A 1033 48.46 9.33 -6.86
C LEU A 1033 47.54 10.46 -7.31
N VAL A 1034 47.51 11.56 -6.56
CA VAL A 1034 46.76 12.78 -6.87
C VAL A 1034 47.71 13.97 -6.91
N HIS A 1035 47.81 14.66 -8.04
CA HIS A 1035 48.68 15.82 -8.23
C HIS A 1035 47.90 17.12 -8.03
N ILE A 1036 48.26 17.91 -7.03
CA ILE A 1036 47.59 19.16 -6.61
C ILE A 1036 48.46 20.34 -7.07
N ILE A 1037 47.90 21.33 -7.76
CA ILE A 1037 48.59 22.54 -8.23
C ILE A 1037 47.91 23.76 -7.60
N TYR A 1038 48.69 24.63 -6.97
CA TYR A 1038 48.18 25.82 -6.29
C TYR A 1038 48.26 27.06 -7.18
N PRO A 1039 47.39 28.06 -6.94
CA PRO A 1039 47.49 29.35 -7.59
C PRO A 1039 48.80 30.07 -7.29
N SER A 1040 49.39 30.73 -8.29
CA SER A 1040 50.68 31.40 -8.15
C SER A 1040 50.74 32.46 -7.05
N HIS A 1041 49.61 33.10 -6.74
CA HIS A 1041 49.49 34.11 -5.69
C HIS A 1041 49.45 33.53 -4.25
N ILE A 1042 49.17 32.23 -4.09
CA ILE A 1042 49.22 31.53 -2.80
C ILE A 1042 50.56 30.81 -2.57
N ASN A 1043 51.38 30.65 -3.60
CA ASN A 1043 52.60 29.83 -3.55
C ASN A 1043 53.62 30.24 -2.47
N GLU A 1044 53.67 31.52 -2.10
CA GLU A 1044 54.50 31.97 -0.98
C GLU A 1044 53.87 31.54 0.35
N ASP A 1045 54.60 30.69 1.08
CA ASP A 1045 54.20 30.14 2.39
C ASP A 1045 52.92 29.28 2.40
N ALA A 1046 52.52 28.70 1.26
CA ALA A 1046 51.40 27.78 1.15
C ALA A 1046 51.52 26.56 2.09
N MET A 1047 50.51 26.35 2.95
CA MET A 1047 50.35 25.17 3.79
C MET A 1047 49.19 24.33 3.29
N VAL A 1048 49.46 23.05 3.01
CA VAL A 1048 48.45 22.10 2.55
C VAL A 1048 48.03 21.16 3.65
N LEU A 1049 46.72 21.15 3.92
CA LEU A 1049 46.07 20.31 4.91
C LEU A 1049 45.08 19.40 4.20
N ILE A 1050 45.22 18.08 4.35
CA ILE A 1050 44.33 17.10 3.73
C ILE A 1050 43.63 16.34 4.83
N TYR A 1051 42.30 16.34 4.80
CA TYR A 1051 41.42 15.65 5.73
C TYR A 1051 40.68 14.52 5.01
N LYS A 1052 40.35 13.41 5.67
CA LYS A 1052 39.33 12.45 5.21
C LYS A 1052 37.93 12.97 5.53
N GLY A 1053 36.90 12.42 4.89
CA GLY A 1053 35.51 12.85 4.98
C GLY A 1053 34.89 12.76 6.37
N ASN A 1054 35.52 12.00 7.27
CA ASN A 1054 35.19 11.96 8.70
C ASN A 1054 35.90 13.07 9.52
N GLY A 1055 36.53 14.05 8.86
CA GLY A 1055 37.24 15.17 9.48
C GLY A 1055 38.66 14.86 9.96
N GLN A 1056 39.14 13.62 9.78
CA GLN A 1056 40.49 13.24 10.20
C GLN A 1056 41.55 13.90 9.32
N LEU A 1057 42.42 14.77 9.88
CA LEU A 1057 43.59 15.29 9.17
C LEU A 1057 44.60 14.16 8.92
N ILE A 1058 44.94 13.93 7.66
CA ILE A 1058 45.85 12.87 7.22
C ILE A 1058 47.15 13.40 6.61
N HIS A 1059 47.19 14.68 6.22
CA HIS A 1059 48.43 15.34 5.79
C HIS A 1059 48.42 16.80 6.21
N GLY A 1060 49.52 17.27 6.79
CA GLY A 1060 49.69 18.67 7.15
C GLY A 1060 51.15 18.92 7.48
N SER A 1061 51.94 19.38 6.50
CA SER A 1061 53.28 19.87 6.80
C SER A 1061 53.70 21.00 5.88
N GLN A 1062 54.43 21.94 6.47
CA GLN A 1062 54.84 23.22 5.90
C GLN A 1062 55.86 23.02 4.76
N LYS A 1063 55.56 23.53 3.55
CA LYS A 1063 56.54 23.70 2.46
C LYS A 1063 56.21 24.94 1.63
N GLY A 1064 56.92 26.01 1.93
CA GLY A 1064 56.93 27.24 1.13
C GLY A 1064 57.50 27.02 -0.27
N ASN A 1065 56.92 27.77 -1.20
CA ASN A 1065 57.38 28.08 -2.56
C ASN A 1065 57.40 26.93 -3.57
N THR A 1066 56.50 25.95 -3.45
CA THR A 1066 56.25 24.99 -4.55
C THR A 1066 54.88 25.25 -5.16
N SER A 1067 54.76 25.24 -6.49
CA SER A 1067 53.49 25.44 -7.18
C SER A 1067 52.58 24.22 -7.21
N SER A 1068 53.05 23.05 -6.75
CA SER A 1068 52.28 21.81 -6.73
C SER A 1068 52.75 20.82 -5.66
N PHE A 1069 51.92 19.78 -5.41
CA PHE A 1069 52.14 18.72 -4.44
C PHE A 1069 51.45 17.42 -4.85
N ASN A 1070 52.14 16.30 -4.64
CA ASN A 1070 51.59 14.98 -4.92
C ASN A 1070 51.14 14.31 -3.63
N PHE A 1071 49.88 13.90 -3.62
CA PHE A 1071 49.25 13.15 -2.55
C PHE A 1071 49.07 11.69 -2.98
N GLU A 1072 49.76 10.77 -2.33
CA GLU A 1072 49.54 9.33 -2.51
C GLU A 1072 48.32 8.91 -1.67
N PRO A 1073 47.25 8.37 -2.28
CA PRO A 1073 46.00 8.09 -1.59
C PRO A 1073 46.12 6.87 -0.67
N PHE A 1074 45.52 7.01 0.52
CA PHE A 1074 45.47 5.98 1.57
C PHE A 1074 44.12 5.23 1.56
N GLY A 1075 43.63 4.89 0.37
CA GLY A 1075 42.35 4.21 0.12
C GLY A 1075 41.25 5.11 -0.44
N SER A 1076 40.16 4.49 -0.88
CA SER A 1076 39.03 5.21 -1.45
C SER A 1076 38.25 5.97 -0.39
N GLY A 1077 37.67 7.12 -0.75
CA GLY A 1077 36.88 7.93 0.17
C GLY A 1077 36.92 9.43 -0.12
N LEU A 1078 36.13 10.17 0.66
CA LEU A 1078 36.07 11.62 0.56
C LEU A 1078 37.29 12.24 1.26
N TYR A 1079 37.91 13.23 0.63
CA TYR A 1079 38.99 14.02 1.18
C TYR A 1079 38.70 15.51 1.03
N LEU A 1080 39.18 16.32 1.96
CA LEU A 1080 39.09 17.78 1.93
C LEU A 1080 40.51 18.35 1.98
N ILE A 1081 40.91 19.09 0.95
CA ILE A 1081 42.25 19.68 0.80
C ILE A 1081 42.13 21.18 1.00
N HIS A 1082 42.77 21.72 2.03
CA HIS A 1082 42.91 23.15 2.26
C HIS A 1082 44.32 23.58 1.90
N VAL A 1083 44.45 24.71 1.22
CA VAL A 1083 45.72 25.39 0.94
C VAL A 1083 45.60 26.81 1.48
N ASN A 1084 46.45 27.20 2.41
CA ASN A 1084 46.42 28.53 3.01
C ASN A 1084 47.80 29.20 3.05
N ASN A 1085 47.85 30.53 3.08
CA ASN A 1085 49.09 31.33 3.19
C ASN A 1085 48.96 32.47 4.24
N GLU A 1086 48.24 32.21 5.33
CA GLU A 1086 47.88 33.14 6.42
C GLU A 1086 46.93 34.31 6.06
N LYS A 1087 46.81 34.71 4.78
CA LYS A 1087 45.90 35.78 4.33
C LYS A 1087 44.62 35.26 3.71
N GLU A 1088 44.69 34.12 3.06
CA GLU A 1088 43.58 33.48 2.37
C GLU A 1088 43.67 31.96 2.51
N ILE A 1089 42.51 31.31 2.45
CA ILE A 1089 42.36 29.86 2.53
C ILE A 1089 41.55 29.43 1.32
N ILE A 1090 42.13 28.57 0.49
CA ILE A 1090 41.44 27.93 -0.62
C ILE A 1090 41.25 26.46 -0.30
N SER A 1091 40.01 26.02 -0.31
CA SER A 1091 39.62 24.66 0.09
C SER A 1091 38.94 23.93 -1.05
N LYS A 1092 39.24 22.65 -1.25
CA LYS A 1092 38.64 21.82 -2.29
C LYS A 1092 38.42 20.40 -1.79
N LYS A 1093 37.18 19.90 -1.91
CA LYS A 1093 36.82 18.51 -1.60
C LYS A 1093 37.08 17.65 -2.83
N ILE A 1094 37.64 16.46 -2.64
CA ILE A 1094 37.86 15.47 -3.69
C ILE A 1094 37.53 14.07 -3.15
N PHE A 1095 36.74 13.31 -3.90
CA PHE A 1095 36.57 11.88 -3.65
C PHE A 1095 37.61 11.13 -4.48
N ILE A 1096 38.37 10.23 -3.85
CA ILE A 1096 39.36 9.40 -4.53
C ILE A 1096 38.78 7.97 -4.57
N HIS A 1097 38.66 7.38 -5.76
CA HIS A 1097 38.15 6.02 -5.97
C HIS A 1097 39.22 4.95 -5.82
#